data_AF-A0AAX3PFY0-F1
#
_entry.id   AF-A0AAX3PFY0-F1
#
_cell.length_a   1.000
_cell.length_b   1.000
_cell.length_c   1.000
_cell.angle_alpha   90.00
_cell.angle_beta   90.00
_cell.angle_gamma   90.00
#
_symmetry.space_group_name_H-M   'P 1'
#
loop_
_entity.id
_entity.type
_entity.pdbx_description
1 polymer ?
#
loop_
_entity_poly.entity_id
_entity_poly.type
_entity_poly.pdbx_seq_one_letter_code
_entity_poly.pdbx_strand_id
1 'polypeptide(L)'
;MNPIITTDAWSYKLFEQYLNTFFRELQVQLEQHILSEQDSPLTIHDANNSSYFSYPFTASNSIIYGAIEHFSSTGYHRYQRSFCVFNTEDKTVTSLTDPKVLVKMITDELKLNQRFKDKKQNQNLYAEIANSIENTKFFLENSVDQIKPKLASSFQSAEQGMLYGHPFHVTSKANLGFSKEDMKKYSPELGATFQLHYFAVHSSLIQKLVSDNNVDQLIEEDVLKHARQRLKDDFENYELLPTHPWQANFLLLHPSLKRYLENHEVRYLGALGQTVWPTSSVRTVWLSQSNIFLKLSIDVRITSFIRNNPMDEMERAIDASKIILKHQINQHYKNMLILPELTAKTVKIPELESSFGIIYRAGLATETLENTRMLGGLVEENEHHQIPLMAFIDQAAQAQGLPNSHSKAFLADWWKQYIQVSLVPLIELFANKGISVEAHMQNSLMEFKQGFPARLIIRDMEGISVVSEMLNDHSSVSEDSTVWFSQKDAWIFLQYYLVINHIAHLISAISRVSIIEESELWQTTRQTLIDENFSDKAQHYCNLLLNSLTLPIKANMMNTLYHSGGNPIWIDIENPIYKYRGAQTLTPLQATQQIDYKVQAERRVIGQLLEALIFENAFNYEKSNGQIKFFISDDLFYSCDAKQHFSFNRIKLNPSSLVRYDAVQKSSSSPNLKALLADLKHIIDADPIKWQSFNDELNLTYVKHAQTLGLSPNQPLRTLSYIEQEARINNAHLYHPSFKSRIGFDLKENQKYSPELSQGFSVQWAATHKSLCKLVLSETINLNQLYKQHFSDKDLHAIREELTAHQVDFNDYILSPIHPWQWDKIIELYYQDAISNQLIIPLKIAGPTYLPQQSIRTLSNITDISALSLKLAMNLVNTSTSRVLAPHTVQNAAKMSDWLYKIVEQDHILEKQRKPVILREIAGLSINQPIALAVQYGALACIWRESIYHYLNEGESATPVTGLMQLDTDQKPLIDHWIKQYGIEFWLEKLLKNAYLPIMHILWCHGLALESHAQNMVLIHKDGLPVKAALKDFHDGIRFSRHLLRNPELLPDLQDAPKEHAKINPNSFLETHAANELRDFTQDALWFVNLAELAIFLNTHYDFDEIKFWTMLRSIINQHKEKHPEFAQRYELFNFTDDTIDIEQLASRRFLPEIRLRVQTTPNPLSLIKEIEYE
;
A
#
# COMPACT_ATOMS: atom_id res chain seq x y z
N MET A 1 14.03 29.74 -34.01
CA MET A 1 13.61 29.41 -32.63
C MET A 1 14.33 30.38 -31.71
N ASN A 2 13.60 31.13 -30.87
CA ASN A 2 14.23 32.00 -29.87
C ASN A 2 14.97 31.10 -28.86
N PRO A 3 16.18 31.45 -28.42
CA PRO A 3 16.86 30.71 -27.37
C PRO A 3 15.98 30.76 -26.10
N ILE A 4 15.56 29.59 -25.60
CA ILE A 4 14.81 29.49 -24.37
C ILE A 4 15.73 29.93 -23.24
N ILE A 5 15.32 30.96 -22.51
CA ILE A 5 16.11 31.59 -21.46
C ILE A 5 16.12 30.66 -20.25
N THR A 6 17.32 30.33 -19.75
CA THR A 6 17.48 29.61 -18.48
C THR A 6 16.99 30.48 -17.34
N THR A 7 16.13 29.92 -16.47
CA THR A 7 15.68 30.60 -15.26
C THR A 7 16.88 30.88 -14.35
N ASP A 8 16.88 32.03 -13.67
CA ASP A 8 17.91 32.35 -12.68
C ASP A 8 17.89 31.34 -11.53
N ALA A 9 19.06 31.16 -10.89
CA ALA A 9 19.33 30.02 -10.01
C ALA A 9 18.36 29.91 -8.83
N TRP A 10 17.87 31.04 -8.32
CA TRP A 10 16.98 31.04 -7.16
C TRP A 10 15.51 30.87 -7.52
N SER A 11 15.05 31.49 -8.61
CA SER A 11 13.68 31.31 -9.09
C SER A 11 13.42 29.83 -9.41
N TYR A 12 14.40 29.16 -10.02
CA TYR A 12 14.39 27.72 -10.27
C TYR A 12 14.09 26.87 -9.02
N LYS A 13 14.68 27.19 -7.86
CA LYS A 13 14.43 26.43 -6.62
C LYS A 13 12.99 26.56 -6.13
N LEU A 14 12.34 27.69 -6.40
CA LEU A 14 10.93 27.87 -6.10
C LEU A 14 10.04 27.09 -7.07
N PHE A 15 10.40 27.00 -8.36
CA PHE A 15 9.72 26.09 -9.29
C PHE A 15 9.77 24.65 -8.80
N GLU A 16 10.96 24.17 -8.39
CA GLU A 16 11.15 22.83 -7.84
C GLU A 16 10.26 22.61 -6.60
N GLN A 17 10.27 23.54 -5.64
CA GLN A 17 9.46 23.47 -4.41
C GLN A 17 7.96 23.34 -4.73
N TYR A 18 7.43 24.18 -5.61
CA TYR A 18 6.00 24.22 -5.90
C TYR A 18 5.56 23.03 -6.76
N LEU A 19 6.34 22.61 -7.75
CA LEU A 19 6.03 21.44 -8.56
C LEU A 19 6.10 20.15 -7.73
N ASN A 20 7.15 19.97 -6.93
CA ASN A 20 7.27 18.81 -6.03
C ASN A 20 6.11 18.75 -5.05
N THR A 21 5.71 19.89 -4.47
CA THR A 21 4.56 19.93 -3.56
C THR A 21 3.25 19.61 -4.30
N PHE A 22 3.03 20.21 -5.47
CA PHE A 22 1.82 20.02 -6.26
C PHE A 22 1.66 18.57 -6.74
N PHE A 23 2.68 18.01 -7.38
CA PHE A 23 2.63 16.64 -7.89
C PHE A 23 2.50 15.62 -6.77
N ARG A 24 3.23 15.81 -5.66
CA ARG A 24 3.16 14.91 -4.51
C ARG A 24 1.79 14.96 -3.83
N GLU A 25 1.23 16.15 -3.61
CA GLU A 25 -0.06 16.28 -2.91
C GLU A 25 -1.27 15.86 -3.75
N LEU A 26 -1.20 16.00 -5.07
CA LEU A 26 -2.23 15.52 -5.99
C LEU A 26 -1.99 14.09 -6.52
N GLN A 27 -0.93 13.42 -6.04
CA GLN A 27 -0.55 12.07 -6.47
C GLN A 27 -0.39 11.96 -8.01
N VAL A 28 0.16 13.00 -8.63
CA VAL A 28 0.48 13.00 -10.07
C VAL A 28 1.68 12.08 -10.30
N GLN A 29 1.49 11.06 -11.14
CA GLN A 29 2.56 10.15 -11.54
C GLN A 29 3.38 10.79 -12.66
N LEU A 30 4.42 11.53 -12.27
CA LEU A 30 5.25 12.32 -13.19
C LEU A 30 5.92 11.47 -14.28
N GLU A 31 6.12 10.17 -14.04
CA GLU A 31 6.63 9.20 -15.01
C GLU A 31 5.70 9.04 -16.23
N GLN A 32 4.39 9.24 -16.05
CA GLN A 32 3.42 9.21 -17.16
C GLN A 32 3.45 10.48 -18.02
N HIS A 33 4.13 11.51 -17.53
CA HIS A 33 4.25 12.82 -18.16
C HIS A 33 5.59 13.00 -18.89
N ILE A 34 6.41 11.95 -18.98
CA ILE A 34 7.71 11.98 -19.64
C ILE A 34 7.56 11.95 -21.16
N LEU A 35 8.32 12.80 -21.83
CA LEU A 35 8.33 12.97 -23.28
C LEU A 35 9.68 12.55 -23.88
N SER A 36 9.66 12.22 -25.18
CA SER A 36 10.89 12.12 -25.94
C SER A 36 11.51 13.51 -26.14
N GLU A 37 12.84 13.57 -26.30
CA GLU A 37 13.56 14.84 -26.54
C GLU A 37 13.02 15.59 -27.77
N GLN A 38 12.56 14.86 -28.79
CA GLN A 38 12.04 15.41 -30.04
C GLN A 38 10.67 16.08 -29.89
N ASP A 39 9.89 15.67 -28.89
CA ASP A 39 8.55 16.21 -28.60
C ASP A 39 8.61 17.42 -27.65
N SER A 40 9.79 17.74 -27.11
CA SER A 40 9.96 18.88 -26.24
C SER A 40 10.25 20.15 -27.06
N PRO A 41 9.53 21.27 -26.81
CA PRO A 41 9.94 22.57 -27.33
C PRO A 41 11.23 23.09 -26.67
N LEU A 42 11.79 22.39 -25.66
CA LEU A 42 13.03 22.75 -24.99
C LEU A 42 14.25 22.24 -25.76
N THR A 43 15.12 23.15 -26.21
CA THR A 43 16.47 22.80 -26.69
C THR A 43 17.45 22.93 -25.52
N ILE A 44 18.05 21.84 -25.07
CA ILE A 44 18.91 21.80 -23.88
C ILE A 44 20.33 21.38 -24.28
N HIS A 45 21.34 22.02 -23.69
CA HIS A 45 22.74 21.85 -24.06
C HIS A 45 23.50 20.74 -23.30
N ASP A 46 22.89 20.08 -22.32
CA ASP A 46 23.45 18.95 -21.56
C ASP A 46 22.36 17.86 -21.35
N ALA A 47 22.25 16.93 -22.30
CA ALA A 47 21.19 15.92 -22.37
C ALA A 47 21.55 14.57 -21.71
N ASN A 48 22.77 14.41 -21.18
CA ASN A 48 23.33 13.08 -20.91
C ASN A 48 22.66 12.26 -19.79
N ASN A 49 21.68 12.79 -19.03
CA ASN A 49 20.95 12.03 -17.99
C ASN A 49 19.56 12.59 -17.60
N SER A 50 18.96 13.49 -18.39
CA SER A 50 17.69 14.14 -18.01
C SER A 50 16.49 13.62 -18.79
N SER A 51 15.34 13.56 -18.12
CA SER A 51 14.06 13.16 -18.73
C SER A 51 13.16 14.38 -18.91
N TYR A 52 12.74 14.67 -20.13
CA TYR A 52 11.79 15.76 -20.41
C TYR A 52 10.41 15.38 -19.92
N PHE A 53 9.65 16.34 -19.37
CA PHE A 53 8.26 16.12 -18.99
C PHE A 53 7.36 17.23 -19.51
N SER A 54 6.08 16.93 -19.68
CA SER A 54 5.04 17.93 -19.88
C SER A 54 3.83 17.68 -18.99
N TYR A 55 3.29 18.75 -18.43
CA TYR A 55 2.08 18.69 -17.62
C TYR A 55 1.03 19.69 -18.11
N PRO A 56 -0.18 19.23 -18.49
CA PRO A 56 -1.26 20.11 -18.93
C PRO A 56 -1.98 20.72 -17.73
N PHE A 57 -2.06 22.06 -17.70
CA PHE A 57 -2.91 22.83 -16.80
C PHE A 57 -4.20 23.20 -17.54
N THR A 58 -5.25 22.44 -17.25
CA THR A 58 -6.56 22.57 -17.92
C THR A 58 -7.24 23.90 -17.63
N ALA A 59 -7.06 24.46 -16.42
CA ALA A 59 -7.68 25.73 -16.04
C ALA A 59 -7.15 26.93 -16.81
N SER A 60 -5.90 26.86 -17.27
CA SER A 60 -5.20 27.95 -17.96
C SER A 60 -4.96 27.67 -19.44
N ASN A 61 -5.50 26.59 -20.01
CA ASN A 61 -5.27 26.19 -21.40
C ASN A 61 -3.78 26.22 -21.78
N SER A 62 -2.94 25.67 -20.89
CA SER A 62 -1.48 25.81 -20.97
C SER A 62 -0.80 24.49 -20.61
N ILE A 63 0.33 24.21 -21.24
CA ILE A 63 1.15 23.02 -20.97
C ILE A 63 2.52 23.51 -20.52
N ILE A 64 2.96 23.08 -19.33
CA ILE A 64 4.33 23.33 -18.87
C ILE A 64 5.23 22.21 -19.38
N TYR A 65 6.39 22.58 -19.90
CA TYR A 65 7.47 21.67 -20.23
C TYR A 65 8.67 21.97 -19.34
N GLY A 66 9.37 20.91 -18.93
CA GLY A 66 10.64 20.98 -18.21
C GLY A 66 11.44 19.71 -18.42
N ALA A 67 12.59 19.61 -17.76
CA ALA A 67 13.37 18.37 -17.69
C ALA A 67 13.69 18.02 -16.24
N ILE A 68 13.82 16.73 -15.94
CA ILE A 68 14.10 16.18 -14.61
C ILE A 68 15.52 15.64 -14.63
N GLU A 69 16.35 16.13 -13.71
CA GLU A 69 17.73 15.68 -13.50
C GLU A 69 17.79 14.54 -12.49
N HIS A 70 16.91 14.53 -11.48
CA HIS A 70 16.87 13.51 -10.45
C HIS A 70 15.44 13.13 -10.11
N PHE A 71 15.12 11.84 -10.25
CA PHE A 71 13.85 11.28 -9.82
C PHE A 71 13.94 10.79 -8.37
N SER A 72 13.10 11.34 -7.50
CA SER A 72 13.00 10.89 -6.12
C SER A 72 11.79 9.99 -5.91
N SER A 73 12.01 8.91 -5.17
CA SER A 73 10.97 7.97 -4.75
C SER A 73 9.92 8.57 -3.81
N THR A 74 10.24 9.70 -3.16
CA THR A 74 9.37 10.40 -2.20
C THR A 74 8.86 11.75 -2.71
N GLY A 75 9.02 12.01 -4.02
CA GLY A 75 8.53 13.22 -4.67
C GLY A 75 9.44 14.44 -4.55
N TYR A 76 10.68 14.31 -4.04
CA TYR A 76 11.66 15.40 -4.03
C TYR A 76 12.48 15.36 -5.32
N HIS A 77 11.87 15.67 -6.46
CA HIS A 77 12.55 15.65 -7.77
C HIS A 77 13.45 16.87 -7.96
N ARG A 78 14.57 16.72 -8.68
CA ARG A 78 15.38 17.85 -9.17
C ARG A 78 15.05 18.06 -10.64
N TYR A 79 14.76 19.30 -11.01
CA TYR A 79 14.49 19.69 -12.40
C TYR A 79 15.70 20.34 -13.06
N GLN A 80 15.72 20.53 -14.37
CA GLN A 80 16.66 21.45 -15.00
C GLN A 80 16.17 22.90 -14.86
N ARG A 81 17.07 23.86 -15.08
CA ARG A 81 16.77 25.31 -14.95
C ARG A 81 15.88 25.89 -16.07
N SER A 82 15.53 25.10 -17.08
CA SER A 82 14.77 25.57 -18.22
C SER A 82 13.34 25.03 -18.18
N PHE A 83 12.38 25.95 -18.08
CA PHE A 83 10.96 25.66 -18.21
C PHE A 83 10.33 26.52 -19.30
N CYS A 84 9.33 26.01 -20.00
CA CYS A 84 8.52 26.81 -20.91
C CYS A 84 7.04 26.47 -20.78
N VAL A 85 6.20 27.44 -21.12
CA VAL A 85 4.76 27.29 -21.21
C VAL A 85 4.36 27.36 -22.68
N PHE A 86 3.63 26.34 -23.12
CA PHE A 86 2.90 26.35 -24.37
C PHE A 86 1.45 26.72 -24.11
N ASN A 87 0.99 27.83 -24.68
CA ASN A 87 -0.43 28.21 -24.64
C ASN A 87 -1.16 27.53 -25.80
N THR A 88 -2.21 26.76 -25.48
CA THR A 88 -2.92 25.95 -26.47
C THR A 88 -3.89 26.76 -27.34
N GLU A 89 -4.30 27.96 -26.91
CA GLU A 89 -5.23 28.83 -27.66
C GLU A 89 -4.52 29.60 -28.76
N ASP A 90 -3.42 30.28 -28.43
CA ASP A 90 -2.65 31.10 -29.38
C ASP A 90 -1.46 30.36 -30.02
N LYS A 91 -1.21 29.12 -29.58
CA LYS A 91 -0.12 28.23 -30.04
C LYS A 91 1.28 28.84 -29.87
N THR A 92 1.46 29.67 -28.85
CA THR A 92 2.75 30.30 -28.55
C THR A 92 3.52 29.52 -27.49
N VAL A 93 4.86 29.50 -27.62
CA VAL A 93 5.78 28.99 -26.59
C VAL A 93 6.49 30.18 -25.95
N THR A 94 6.45 30.26 -24.63
CA THR A 94 7.12 31.30 -23.84
C THR A 94 7.98 30.68 -22.75
N SER A 95 9.13 31.27 -22.45
CA SER A 95 9.97 30.82 -21.32
C SER A 95 9.27 31.13 -20.00
N LEU A 96 9.29 30.17 -19.08
CA LEU A 96 8.70 30.30 -17.76
C LEU A 96 9.79 30.69 -16.76
N THR A 97 9.93 32.00 -16.52
CA THR A 97 10.99 32.55 -15.66
C THR A 97 10.49 33.08 -14.32
N ASP A 98 9.22 33.47 -14.21
CA ASP A 98 8.62 33.98 -12.96
C ASP A 98 7.82 32.86 -12.24
N PRO A 99 8.24 32.44 -11.02
CA PRO A 99 7.52 31.43 -10.24
C PRO A 99 6.06 31.79 -9.95
N LYS A 100 5.69 33.08 -9.92
CA LYS A 100 4.29 33.49 -9.71
C LYS A 100 3.36 33.03 -10.81
N VAL A 101 3.85 32.90 -12.04
CA VAL A 101 3.08 32.40 -13.17
C VAL A 101 2.73 30.93 -12.95
N LEU A 102 3.71 30.10 -12.53
CA LEU A 102 3.45 28.70 -12.17
C LEU A 102 2.44 28.60 -11.02
N VAL A 103 2.61 29.40 -9.97
CA VAL A 103 1.70 29.37 -8.81
C VAL A 103 0.29 29.78 -9.22
N LYS A 104 0.14 30.73 -10.14
CA LYS A 104 -1.17 31.09 -10.68
C LYS A 104 -1.82 29.92 -11.42
N MET A 105 -1.05 29.19 -12.23
CA MET A 105 -1.53 27.99 -12.93
C MET A 105 -1.94 26.89 -11.95
N ILE A 106 -1.11 26.60 -10.93
CA ILE A 106 -1.43 25.64 -9.86
C ILE A 106 -2.72 26.03 -9.12
N THR A 107 -2.82 27.28 -8.67
CA THR A 107 -3.99 27.75 -7.90
C THR A 107 -5.25 27.83 -8.75
N ASP A 108 -5.14 28.02 -10.06
CA ASP A 108 -6.28 27.92 -10.98
C ASP A 108 -6.70 26.47 -11.20
N GLU A 109 -5.75 25.54 -11.38
CA GLU A 109 -6.03 24.11 -11.55
C GLU A 109 -6.75 23.52 -10.34
N LEU A 110 -6.35 23.91 -9.13
CA LEU A 110 -6.99 23.48 -7.89
C LEU A 110 -8.48 23.88 -7.83
N LYS A 111 -8.90 24.96 -8.51
CA LYS A 111 -10.32 25.38 -8.56
C LYS A 111 -11.20 24.41 -9.35
N LEU A 112 -10.64 23.69 -10.32
CA LEU A 112 -11.38 22.74 -11.16
C LEU A 112 -11.60 21.39 -10.48
N ASN A 113 -10.78 21.06 -9.48
CA ASN A 113 -10.91 19.80 -8.77
C ASN A 113 -12.22 19.79 -7.95
N GLN A 114 -13.12 18.86 -8.26
CA GLN A 114 -14.46 18.80 -7.66
C GLN A 114 -14.45 18.60 -6.14
N ARG A 115 -13.35 18.08 -5.57
CA ARG A 115 -13.16 17.98 -4.12
C ARG A 115 -13.02 19.34 -3.43
N PHE A 116 -12.76 20.43 -4.16
CA PHE A 116 -12.08 21.62 -3.62
C PHE A 116 -12.65 22.98 -4.10
N LYS A 117 -13.99 23.10 -4.22
CA LYS A 117 -14.73 24.16 -4.94
C LYS A 117 -14.81 25.59 -4.32
N ASP A 118 -14.22 25.90 -3.17
CA ASP A 118 -14.37 27.25 -2.57
C ASP A 118 -13.46 28.29 -3.26
N LYS A 119 -14.09 29.28 -3.92
CA LYS A 119 -13.38 30.34 -4.67
C LYS A 119 -12.65 31.35 -3.78
N LYS A 120 -13.09 31.58 -2.52
CA LYS A 120 -12.51 32.61 -1.64
C LYS A 120 -11.19 32.15 -1.00
N GLN A 121 -11.10 30.87 -0.67
CA GLN A 121 -9.91 30.23 -0.09
C GLN A 121 -8.72 30.19 -1.09
N ASN A 122 -9.00 29.97 -2.38
CA ASN A 122 -7.98 29.93 -3.43
C ASN A 122 -7.27 31.28 -3.69
N GLN A 123 -7.97 32.42 -3.51
CA GLN A 123 -7.36 33.75 -3.68
C GLN A 123 -6.36 34.06 -2.55
N ASN A 124 -6.63 33.59 -1.33
CA ASN A 124 -5.73 33.76 -0.20
C ASN A 124 -4.44 32.95 -0.38
N LEU A 125 -4.53 31.72 -0.89
CA LEU A 125 -3.36 30.85 -1.13
C LEU A 125 -2.36 31.49 -2.11
N TYR A 126 -2.83 32.02 -3.26
CA TYR A 126 -1.94 32.69 -4.21
C TYR A 126 -1.20 33.88 -3.57
N ALA A 127 -1.92 34.70 -2.79
CA ALA A 127 -1.33 35.87 -2.15
C ALA A 127 -0.26 35.49 -1.11
N GLU A 128 -0.50 34.44 -0.31
CA GLU A 128 0.46 33.95 0.68
C GLU A 128 1.71 33.34 0.02
N ILE A 129 1.56 32.55 -1.05
CA ILE A 129 2.71 32.02 -1.80
C ILE A 129 3.48 33.15 -2.50
N ALA A 130 2.78 34.12 -3.10
CA ALA A 130 3.42 35.28 -3.72
C ALA A 130 4.22 36.11 -2.72
N ASN A 131 3.69 36.29 -1.49
CA ASN A 131 4.43 36.91 -0.39
C ASN A 131 5.69 36.11 -0.03
N SER A 132 5.60 34.77 0.03
CA SER A 132 6.75 33.89 0.23
C SER A 132 7.82 34.09 -0.86
N ILE A 133 7.43 34.14 -2.14
CA ILE A 133 8.37 34.38 -3.26
C ILE A 133 9.11 35.71 -3.09
N GLU A 134 8.40 36.79 -2.77
CA GLU A 134 8.99 38.12 -2.57
C GLU A 134 9.91 38.20 -1.35
N ASN A 135 9.61 37.42 -0.31
CA ASN A 135 10.46 37.35 0.87
C ASN A 135 11.71 36.52 0.61
N THR A 136 11.60 35.37 -0.06
CA THR A 136 12.75 34.57 -0.50
C THR A 136 13.68 35.41 -1.37
N LYS A 137 13.13 36.11 -2.39
CA LYS A 137 13.91 37.03 -3.24
C LYS A 137 14.64 38.07 -2.42
N PHE A 138 13.92 38.75 -1.51
CA PHE A 138 14.52 39.75 -0.64
C PHE A 138 15.66 39.19 0.22
N PHE A 139 15.50 38.00 0.79
CA PHE A 139 16.56 37.35 1.57
C PHE A 139 17.79 37.04 0.71
N LEU A 140 17.60 36.50 -0.49
CA LEU A 140 18.71 36.18 -1.39
C LEU A 140 19.49 37.42 -1.83
N GLU A 141 18.78 38.51 -2.16
CA GLU A 141 19.38 39.79 -2.57
C GLU A 141 20.13 40.51 -1.45
N ASN A 142 19.74 40.27 -0.18
CA ASN A 142 20.27 41.01 0.98
C ASN A 142 21.08 40.13 1.95
N SER A 143 21.17 38.82 1.71
CA SER A 143 21.95 37.89 2.55
C SER A 143 23.45 38.21 2.49
N VAL A 144 24.12 38.06 3.63
CA VAL A 144 25.56 38.33 3.76
C VAL A 144 26.36 37.08 3.41
N ASP A 145 27.49 37.23 2.70
CA ASP A 145 28.34 36.12 2.26
C ASP A 145 28.77 35.16 3.38
N GLN A 146 28.89 35.64 4.61
CA GLN A 146 29.27 34.85 5.80
C GLN A 146 28.22 33.83 6.24
N ILE A 147 26.97 33.98 5.82
CA ILE A 147 25.82 33.11 6.17
C ILE A 147 25.44 32.21 4.99
N LYS A 148 26.07 32.41 3.82
CA LYS A 148 25.82 31.58 2.64
C LYS A 148 26.20 30.12 2.95
N PRO A 149 25.46 29.14 2.38
CA PRO A 149 25.57 27.73 2.75
C PRO A 149 27.00 27.14 2.67
N LYS A 150 27.91 27.72 1.87
CA LYS A 150 29.22 27.12 1.54
C LYS A 150 30.07 26.62 2.72
N LEU A 151 29.87 27.09 3.96
CA LEU A 151 30.69 26.65 5.08
C LEU A 151 29.93 26.12 6.32
N ALA A 152 28.68 26.53 6.61
CA ALA A 152 27.88 26.14 7.80
C ALA A 152 28.71 25.72 9.05
N SER A 153 29.80 26.44 9.30
CA SER A 153 30.93 25.92 10.07
C SER A 153 30.75 26.13 11.56
N SER A 154 29.77 26.95 11.95
CA SER A 154 29.33 27.18 13.32
C SER A 154 27.83 26.88 13.48
N PHE A 155 27.40 26.60 14.71
CA PHE A 155 25.99 26.42 15.04
C PHE A 155 25.11 27.58 14.54
N GLN A 156 25.55 28.83 14.77
CA GLN A 156 24.84 30.03 14.32
C GLN A 156 24.68 30.06 12.79
N SER A 157 25.76 29.82 12.03
CA SER A 157 25.70 29.85 10.57
C SER A 157 24.76 28.79 10.00
N ALA A 158 24.68 27.61 10.62
CA ALA A 158 23.74 26.57 10.21
C ALA A 158 22.28 26.95 10.49
N GLU A 159 22.00 27.64 11.61
CA GLU A 159 20.65 28.15 11.92
C GLU A 159 20.19 29.27 11.00
N GLN A 160 21.11 30.18 10.65
CA GLN A 160 20.84 31.38 9.87
C GLN A 160 20.95 31.16 8.36
N GLY A 161 21.53 30.03 7.91
CA GLY A 161 21.80 29.73 6.51
C GLY A 161 20.64 29.16 5.69
N MET A 162 19.43 29.03 6.26
CA MET A 162 18.27 28.44 5.58
C MET A 162 17.44 29.52 4.85
N LEU A 163 17.74 29.75 3.57
CA LEU A 163 17.18 30.83 2.74
C LEU A 163 15.90 30.43 2.01
N TYR A 164 15.72 29.15 1.65
CA TYR A 164 14.53 28.67 0.91
C TYR A 164 13.47 28.05 1.83
N GLY A 165 13.89 27.43 2.94
CA GLY A 165 12.99 26.79 3.90
C GLY A 165 12.55 25.38 3.48
N HIS A 166 11.38 24.93 3.95
CA HIS A 166 10.96 23.53 3.79
C HIS A 166 10.59 23.20 2.33
N PRO A 167 11.18 22.15 1.70
CA PRO A 167 11.05 21.88 0.27
C PRO A 167 9.64 21.48 -0.18
N PHE A 168 8.76 21.16 0.77
CA PHE A 168 7.36 20.81 0.51
C PHE A 168 6.35 21.70 1.26
N HIS A 169 6.70 22.95 1.55
CA HIS A 169 5.79 23.89 2.18
C HIS A 169 5.70 25.18 1.37
N VAL A 170 4.55 25.41 0.72
CA VAL A 170 4.37 26.46 -0.29
C VAL A 170 4.48 27.89 0.24
N THR A 171 4.33 28.09 1.55
CA THR A 171 4.46 29.39 2.22
C THR A 171 5.66 29.47 3.17
N SER A 172 6.72 28.69 2.92
CA SER A 172 7.89 28.57 3.82
C SER A 172 8.50 29.89 4.30
N LYS A 173 8.50 30.93 3.46
CA LYS A 173 9.02 32.27 3.76
C LYS A 173 7.94 33.34 3.79
N ALA A 174 6.66 32.95 3.80
CA ALA A 174 5.57 33.89 3.95
C ALA A 174 5.63 34.53 5.34
N ASN A 175 5.48 35.85 5.38
CA ASN A 175 5.42 36.64 6.60
C ASN A 175 4.46 37.82 6.37
N LEU A 176 3.39 37.85 7.16
CA LEU A 176 2.40 38.93 7.20
C LEU A 176 2.45 39.58 8.60
N GLY A 177 3.14 40.72 8.68
CA GLY A 177 3.28 41.53 9.90
C GLY A 177 4.61 42.28 9.97
N PHE A 178 5.69 41.73 9.40
CA PHE A 178 6.96 42.43 9.28
C PHE A 178 7.00 43.39 8.08
N SER A 179 7.54 44.59 8.30
CA SER A 179 8.07 45.41 7.22
C SER A 179 9.42 44.88 6.74
N LYS A 180 9.90 45.32 5.57
CA LYS A 180 11.25 44.96 5.09
C LYS A 180 12.36 45.45 6.04
N GLU A 181 12.14 46.53 6.78
CA GLU A 181 13.06 46.98 7.83
C GLU A 181 13.03 46.09 9.07
N ASP A 182 11.86 45.55 9.44
CA ASP A 182 11.78 44.55 10.51
C ASP A 182 12.48 43.25 10.11
N MET A 183 12.34 42.81 8.86
CA MET A 183 13.07 41.64 8.35
C MET A 183 14.59 41.83 8.48
N LYS A 184 15.15 42.99 8.09
CA LYS A 184 16.58 43.27 8.27
C LYS A 184 17.03 43.20 9.73
N LYS A 185 16.18 43.59 10.67
CA LYS A 185 16.51 43.64 12.09
C LYS A 185 16.36 42.30 12.80
N TYR A 186 15.44 41.44 12.35
CA TYR A 186 14.99 40.28 13.13
C TYR A 186 15.05 38.95 12.39
N SER A 187 15.20 38.93 11.06
CA SER A 187 15.21 37.68 10.29
C SER A 187 16.56 36.95 10.35
N PRO A 188 16.59 35.66 10.72
CA PRO A 188 17.82 34.87 10.77
C PRO A 188 18.54 34.79 9.42
N GLU A 189 17.80 34.78 8.30
CA GLU A 189 18.33 34.71 6.93
C GLU A 189 19.25 35.89 6.56
N LEU A 190 19.18 36.98 7.30
CA LEU A 190 19.99 38.19 7.11
C LEU A 190 21.08 38.35 8.19
N GLY A 191 21.27 37.33 9.04
CA GLY A 191 22.25 37.40 10.13
C GLY A 191 21.83 38.32 11.25
N ALA A 192 20.52 38.53 11.42
CA ALA A 192 19.99 39.42 12.42
C ALA A 192 20.54 39.07 13.80
N THR A 193 20.83 40.11 14.58
CA THR A 193 21.14 40.01 16.01
C THR A 193 20.53 41.24 16.70
N PHE A 194 20.01 41.07 17.91
CA PHE A 194 19.36 42.16 18.63
C PHE A 194 19.39 41.93 20.13
N GLN A 195 19.08 42.96 20.93
CA GLN A 195 18.85 42.82 22.37
C GLN A 195 17.37 42.57 22.63
N LEU A 196 17.06 41.81 23.68
CA LEU A 196 15.68 41.61 24.11
C LEU A 196 15.15 42.83 24.85
N HIS A 197 13.85 43.04 24.72
CA HIS A 197 13.14 44.02 25.53
C HIS A 197 12.58 43.32 26.77
N TYR A 198 12.42 44.07 27.86
CA TYR A 198 11.90 43.50 29.10
C TYR A 198 10.67 44.26 29.60
N PHE A 199 9.68 43.51 30.07
CA PHE A 199 8.59 44.01 30.91
C PHE A 199 8.77 43.49 32.33
N ALA A 200 8.64 44.36 33.32
CA ALA A 200 8.42 43.99 34.70
C ALA A 200 6.92 43.89 34.93
N VAL A 201 6.44 42.71 35.29
CA VAL A 201 5.01 42.43 35.51
C VAL A 201 4.82 42.05 36.95
N HIS A 202 3.82 42.64 37.61
CA HIS A 202 3.52 42.37 39.01
C HIS A 202 3.26 40.87 39.20
N SER A 203 3.84 40.27 40.23
CA SER A 203 3.89 38.81 40.41
C SER A 203 2.50 38.16 40.49
N SER A 204 1.47 38.90 40.95
CA SER A 204 0.08 38.43 40.96
C SER A 204 -0.50 38.19 39.56
N LEU A 205 0.03 38.84 38.54
CA LEU A 205 -0.39 38.72 37.15
C LEU A 205 0.43 37.68 36.39
N ILE A 206 1.38 36.98 37.01
CA ILE A 206 2.19 35.99 36.32
C ILE A 206 1.57 34.61 36.43
N GLN A 207 1.60 33.90 35.31
CA GLN A 207 1.39 32.47 35.23
C GLN A 207 2.72 31.82 34.85
N LYS A 208 3.17 30.87 35.67
CA LYS A 208 4.44 30.18 35.51
C LYS A 208 4.20 28.68 35.49
N LEU A 209 4.77 28.02 34.50
CA LEU A 209 4.85 26.57 34.36
C LEU A 209 6.31 26.16 34.51
N VAL A 210 6.60 25.10 35.24
CA VAL A 210 7.97 24.67 35.54
C VAL A 210 8.07 23.18 35.25
N SER A 211 9.13 22.76 34.55
CA SER A 211 9.52 21.36 34.53
C SER A 211 10.31 21.05 35.80
N ASP A 212 10.36 19.80 36.25
CA ASP A 212 10.94 19.41 37.55
C ASP A 212 12.46 19.70 37.72
N ASN A 213 13.08 20.44 36.80
CA ASN A 213 14.43 20.98 36.92
C ASN A 213 14.46 22.19 37.86
N ASN A 214 15.38 22.17 38.84
CA ASN A 214 15.68 23.36 39.62
C ASN A 214 16.51 24.34 38.77
N VAL A 215 15.97 25.52 38.49
CA VAL A 215 16.69 26.56 37.74
C VAL A 215 16.65 27.85 38.55
N ASP A 216 17.73 28.06 39.31
CA ASP A 216 17.81 29.14 40.29
C ASP A 216 17.92 30.53 39.63
N GLN A 217 18.35 30.62 38.36
CA GLN A 217 18.48 31.91 37.65
C GLN A 217 18.42 31.78 36.12
N LEU A 218 17.34 32.31 35.51
CA LEU A 218 17.12 32.34 34.05
C LEU A 218 17.31 33.73 33.42
N ILE A 219 17.38 34.76 34.26
CA ILE A 219 17.57 36.15 33.85
C ILE A 219 18.96 36.58 34.28
N GLU A 220 19.68 37.25 33.38
CA GLU A 220 21.06 37.69 33.58
C GLU A 220 21.17 38.67 34.76
N GLU A 221 22.25 38.57 35.55
CA GLU A 221 22.51 39.46 36.70
C GLU A 221 22.53 40.93 36.30
N ASP A 222 23.08 41.28 35.14
CA ASP A 222 23.09 42.66 34.67
C ASP A 222 21.68 43.18 34.39
N VAL A 223 20.77 42.34 33.87
CA VAL A 223 19.37 42.71 33.66
C VAL A 223 18.67 42.92 35.01
N LEU A 224 18.91 42.02 35.98
CA LEU A 224 18.37 42.14 37.34
C LEU A 224 18.87 43.41 38.03
N LYS A 225 20.15 43.76 37.89
CA LYS A 225 20.73 44.99 38.43
C LYS A 225 20.08 46.24 37.84
N HIS A 226 19.88 46.29 36.52
CA HIS A 226 19.19 47.40 35.86
C HIS A 226 17.71 47.50 36.29
N ALA A 227 17.03 46.36 36.43
CA ALA A 227 15.65 46.31 36.90
C ALA A 227 15.54 46.80 38.36
N ARG A 228 16.42 46.37 39.28
CA ARG A 228 16.49 46.87 40.66
C ARG A 228 16.69 48.39 40.72
N GLN A 229 17.53 48.95 39.86
CA GLN A 229 17.73 50.41 39.80
C GLN A 229 16.48 51.17 39.34
N ARG A 230 15.71 50.62 38.39
CA ARG A 230 14.50 51.26 37.87
C ARG A 230 13.26 51.06 38.74
N LEU A 231 13.11 49.89 39.35
CA LEU A 231 11.97 49.53 40.19
C LEU A 231 12.18 49.90 41.67
N LYS A 232 13.43 50.09 42.10
CA LYS A 232 13.82 50.43 43.47
C LYS A 232 13.19 49.46 44.49
N ASP A 233 12.52 50.00 45.51
CA ASP A 233 11.91 49.23 46.60
C ASP A 233 10.77 48.31 46.13
N ASP A 234 10.18 48.56 44.95
CA ASP A 234 9.12 47.71 44.42
C ASP A 234 9.64 46.45 43.71
N PHE A 235 10.95 46.31 43.47
CA PHE A 235 11.53 45.26 42.62
C PHE A 235 11.04 43.85 42.97
N GLU A 236 10.96 43.51 44.25
CA GLU A 236 10.54 42.19 44.75
C GLU A 236 9.07 41.84 44.41
N ASN A 237 8.25 42.83 44.04
CA ASN A 237 6.86 42.59 43.64
C ASN A 237 6.72 42.24 42.15
N TYR A 238 7.78 42.38 41.35
CA TYR A 238 7.73 42.16 39.90
C TYR A 238 8.57 40.98 39.45
N GLU A 239 8.08 40.31 38.42
CA GLU A 239 8.79 39.31 37.63
C GLU A 239 9.16 39.91 36.28
N LEU A 240 10.34 39.56 35.77
CA LEU A 240 10.82 40.04 34.48
C LEU A 240 10.45 39.07 33.36
N LEU A 241 9.84 39.60 32.30
CA LEU A 241 9.52 38.88 31.08
C LEU A 241 10.36 39.43 29.91
N PRO A 242 11.28 38.61 29.34
CA PRO A 242 11.91 38.91 28.07
C PRO A 242 10.86 38.92 26.97
N THR A 243 11.02 39.82 26.01
CA THR A 243 10.08 40.00 24.91
C THR A 243 10.86 40.39 23.65
N HIS A 244 10.46 39.84 22.52
CA HIS A 244 11.03 40.23 21.23
C HIS A 244 10.82 41.75 20.99
N PRO A 245 11.79 42.51 20.47
CA PRO A 245 11.65 43.97 20.31
C PRO A 245 10.42 44.39 19.49
N TRP A 246 10.13 43.68 18.40
CA TRP A 246 8.91 43.89 17.61
C TRP A 246 7.65 43.66 18.44
N GLN A 247 7.62 42.56 19.21
CA GLN A 247 6.48 42.21 20.05
C GLN A 247 6.28 43.23 21.18
N ALA A 248 7.35 43.75 21.76
CA ALA A 248 7.26 44.79 22.77
C ALA A 248 6.60 46.06 22.23
N ASN A 249 6.95 46.48 21.01
CA ASN A 249 6.32 47.62 20.36
C ASN A 249 4.84 47.35 20.06
N PHE A 250 4.51 46.15 19.58
CA PHE A 250 3.14 45.72 19.37
C PHE A 250 2.30 45.76 20.67
N LEU A 251 2.82 45.20 21.75
CA LEU A 251 2.18 45.15 23.06
C LEU A 251 1.97 46.54 23.68
N LEU A 252 2.96 47.45 23.55
CA LEU A 252 2.84 48.83 24.04
C LEU A 252 1.71 49.62 23.37
N LEU A 253 1.30 49.22 22.16
CA LEU A 253 0.18 49.80 21.43
C LEU A 253 -1.15 49.06 21.68
N HIS A 254 -1.13 47.91 22.35
CA HIS A 254 -2.31 47.08 22.55
C HIS A 254 -3.26 47.69 23.59
N PRO A 255 -4.57 47.87 23.29
CA PRO A 255 -5.52 48.51 24.20
C PRO A 255 -5.60 47.82 25.57
N SER A 256 -5.59 46.48 25.58
CA SER A 256 -5.75 45.66 26.78
C SER A 256 -4.57 45.80 27.77
N LEU A 257 -3.39 46.27 27.30
CA LEU A 257 -2.23 46.50 28.17
C LEU A 257 -2.24 47.88 28.85
N LYS A 258 -2.93 48.87 28.25
CA LYS A 258 -2.88 50.28 28.66
C LYS A 258 -3.19 50.50 30.14
N ARG A 259 -4.26 49.87 30.65
CA ARG A 259 -4.67 49.98 32.06
C ARG A 259 -3.58 49.50 33.02
N TYR A 260 -2.92 48.39 32.69
CA TYR A 260 -1.89 47.79 33.54
C TYR A 260 -0.60 48.62 33.55
N LEU A 261 -0.29 49.32 32.45
CA LEU A 261 0.79 50.30 32.39
C LEU A 261 0.50 51.54 33.26
N GLU A 262 -0.73 52.07 33.17
CA GLU A 262 -1.18 53.24 33.94
C GLU A 262 -1.23 52.95 35.45
N ASN A 263 -1.64 51.75 35.84
CA ASN A 263 -1.67 51.29 37.24
C ASN A 263 -0.30 50.84 37.77
N HIS A 264 0.74 50.90 36.94
CA HIS A 264 2.07 50.36 37.23
C HIS A 264 2.12 48.85 37.51
N GLU A 265 1.06 48.08 37.26
CA GLU A 265 1.07 46.62 37.38
C GLU A 265 1.96 45.95 36.31
N VAL A 266 2.17 46.63 35.19
CA VAL A 266 3.18 46.30 34.18
C VAL A 266 4.05 47.54 33.93
N ARG A 267 5.38 47.36 33.85
CA ARG A 267 6.34 48.43 33.55
C ARG A 267 7.29 47.99 32.45
N TYR A 268 7.40 48.80 31.40
CA TYR A 268 8.34 48.55 30.32
C TYR A 268 9.76 49.02 30.68
N LEU A 269 10.75 48.13 30.58
CA LEU A 269 12.13 48.40 30.95
C LEU A 269 13.05 48.70 29.75
N GLY A 270 12.58 48.48 28.51
CA GLY A 270 13.40 48.71 27.31
C GLY A 270 14.34 47.55 26.98
N ALA A 271 15.25 47.80 26.03
CA ALA A 271 16.28 46.86 25.61
C ALA A 271 17.33 46.67 26.72
N LEU A 272 17.54 45.42 27.14
CA LEU A 272 18.50 45.03 28.19
C LEU A 272 19.12 43.66 27.88
N GLY A 273 20.21 43.32 28.55
CA GLY A 273 20.86 42.01 28.48
C GLY A 273 21.80 41.85 27.29
N GLN A 274 22.26 40.61 27.06
CA GLN A 274 23.14 40.30 25.94
C GLN A 274 22.45 40.44 24.57
N THR A 275 23.26 40.48 23.53
CA THR A 275 22.79 40.33 22.15
C THR A 275 22.42 38.87 21.90
N VAL A 276 21.20 38.64 21.41
CA VAL A 276 20.66 37.31 21.12
C VAL A 276 20.61 37.04 19.63
N TRP A 277 20.63 35.76 19.26
CA TRP A 277 20.64 35.31 17.86
C TRP A 277 19.35 34.55 17.53
N PRO A 278 18.52 35.01 16.59
CA PRO A 278 17.37 34.26 16.13
C PRO A 278 17.83 32.99 15.41
N THR A 279 17.18 31.89 15.75
CA THR A 279 17.30 30.60 15.05
C THR A 279 16.46 30.60 13.78
N SER A 280 16.52 29.52 13.00
CA SER A 280 15.66 29.30 11.83
C SER A 280 14.14 29.44 12.08
N SER A 281 13.67 29.40 13.34
CA SER A 281 12.26 29.62 13.71
C SER A 281 11.87 31.10 13.79
N VAL A 282 12.82 32.03 13.59
CA VAL A 282 12.71 33.49 13.79
C VAL A 282 12.51 33.89 15.27
N ARG A 283 11.51 33.31 15.93
CA ARG A 283 11.08 33.66 17.29
C ARG A 283 11.86 32.99 18.42
N THR A 284 12.49 31.85 18.13
CA THR A 284 13.39 31.22 19.11
C THR A 284 14.75 31.86 18.97
N VAL A 285 15.25 32.47 20.04
CA VAL A 285 16.56 33.10 20.09
C VAL A 285 17.51 32.32 20.99
N TRP A 286 18.79 32.30 20.65
CA TRP A 286 19.85 31.72 21.45
C TRP A 286 20.58 32.81 22.23
N LEU A 287 20.74 32.59 23.55
CA LEU A 287 21.49 33.43 24.46
C LEU A 287 22.82 32.72 24.74
N SER A 288 23.88 33.10 24.05
CA SER A 288 25.16 32.40 24.08
C SER A 288 25.89 32.49 25.42
N GLN A 289 25.76 33.60 26.15
CA GLN A 289 26.39 33.78 27.47
C GLN A 289 25.66 33.01 28.58
N SER A 290 24.32 32.95 28.48
CA SER A 290 23.48 32.24 29.47
C SER A 290 23.26 30.77 29.14
N ASN A 291 23.66 30.36 27.93
CA ASN A 291 23.48 29.02 27.39
C ASN A 291 22.05 28.48 27.51
N ILE A 292 21.08 29.26 27.05
CA ILE A 292 19.66 28.87 26.97
C ILE A 292 19.06 29.34 25.64
N PHE A 293 17.95 28.71 25.23
CA PHE A 293 17.12 29.23 24.15
C PHE A 293 15.83 29.80 24.71
N LEU A 294 15.38 30.91 24.15
CA LEU A 294 14.09 31.51 24.48
C LEU A 294 13.18 31.44 23.27
N LYS A 295 12.05 30.76 23.40
CA LYS A 295 10.97 30.77 22.40
C LYS A 295 10.03 31.91 22.72
N LEU A 296 10.15 33.01 21.97
CA LEU A 296 9.41 34.25 22.22
C LEU A 296 8.11 34.26 21.43
N SER A 297 7.10 34.96 21.96
CA SER A 297 5.92 35.30 21.19
C SER A 297 6.21 36.42 20.18
N ILE A 298 5.64 36.26 18.99
CA ILE A 298 5.61 37.29 17.96
C ILE A 298 4.26 37.23 17.23
N ASP A 299 3.43 38.26 17.39
CA ASP A 299 2.09 38.35 16.78
C ASP A 299 2.16 38.73 15.29
N VAL A 300 2.96 37.95 14.57
CA VAL A 300 3.22 38.00 13.15
C VAL A 300 2.85 36.65 12.58
N ARG A 301 2.12 36.66 11.46
CA ARG A 301 1.80 35.41 10.77
C ARG A 301 3.02 34.99 9.95
N ILE A 302 3.69 33.92 10.36
CA ILE A 302 4.81 33.33 9.64
C ILE A 302 4.36 31.96 9.15
N THR A 303 4.59 31.64 7.88
CA THR A 303 3.95 30.51 7.17
C THR A 303 2.42 30.66 7.20
N SER A 304 1.71 29.81 7.93
CA SER A 304 0.24 29.78 7.97
C SER A 304 -0.35 30.18 9.34
N PHE A 305 0.48 30.43 10.36
CA PHE A 305 0.05 30.70 11.74
C PHE A 305 0.65 31.96 12.33
N ILE A 306 -0.11 32.62 13.22
CA ILE A 306 0.43 33.65 14.11
C ILE A 306 1.39 32.97 15.07
N ARG A 307 2.60 33.51 15.22
CA ARG A 307 3.68 32.89 16.00
C ARG A 307 3.75 33.40 17.43
N ASN A 308 2.61 33.43 18.12
CA ASN A 308 2.52 33.62 19.56
C ASN A 308 2.56 32.25 20.29
N ASN A 309 2.56 32.22 21.63
CA ASN A 309 2.68 31.00 22.43
C ASN A 309 1.41 30.79 23.25
N PRO A 310 0.36 30.15 22.68
CA PRO A 310 -0.83 29.73 23.40
C PRO A 310 -0.55 28.94 24.68
N MET A 311 -1.47 29.04 25.65
CA MET A 311 -1.30 28.43 26.96
C MET A 311 -1.24 26.89 26.87
N ASP A 312 -2.11 26.28 26.07
CA ASP A 312 -2.16 24.84 25.83
C ASP A 312 -0.88 24.30 25.17
N GLU A 313 -0.28 25.06 24.26
CA GLU A 313 1.02 24.74 23.65
C GLU A 313 2.17 24.80 24.68
N MET A 314 2.17 25.83 25.54
CA MET A 314 3.16 25.97 26.63
C MET A 314 3.03 24.86 27.68
N GLU A 315 1.80 24.53 28.07
CA GLU A 315 1.50 23.42 28.99
C GLU A 315 2.00 22.10 28.44
N ARG A 316 1.66 21.80 27.17
CA ARG A 316 2.14 20.59 26.48
C ARG A 316 3.66 20.48 26.49
N ALA A 317 4.36 21.57 26.14
CA ALA A 317 5.81 21.60 26.11
C ALA A 317 6.44 21.31 27.49
N ILE A 318 5.87 21.88 28.56
CA ILE A 318 6.36 21.68 29.93
C ILE A 318 6.02 20.29 30.45
N ASP A 319 4.83 19.78 30.18
CA ASP A 319 4.41 18.44 30.59
C ASP A 319 5.21 17.35 29.86
N ALA A 320 5.46 17.52 28.56
CA ALA A 320 6.40 16.67 27.82
C ALA A 320 7.79 16.69 28.47
N SER A 321 8.29 17.87 28.87
CA SER A 321 9.58 18.01 29.55
C SER A 321 9.62 17.29 30.90
N LYS A 322 8.55 17.36 31.70
CA LYS A 322 8.44 16.58 32.95
C LYS A 322 8.54 15.08 32.67
N ILE A 323 7.86 14.58 31.64
CA ILE A 323 7.92 13.16 31.25
C ILE A 323 9.36 12.77 30.86
N ILE A 324 10.02 13.57 30.02
CA ILE A 324 11.41 13.33 29.59
C ILE A 324 12.37 13.26 30.78
N LEU A 325 12.24 14.20 31.74
CA LEU A 325 13.08 14.26 32.94
C LEU A 325 12.80 13.10 33.89
N LYS A 326 11.52 12.85 34.19
CA LYS A 326 11.08 11.81 35.12
C LYS A 326 11.49 10.42 34.67
N HIS A 327 11.36 10.13 33.37
CA HIS A 327 11.77 8.85 32.79
C HIS A 327 13.27 8.80 32.42
N GLN A 328 14.02 9.86 32.73
CA GLN A 328 15.47 9.95 32.50
C GLN A 328 15.86 9.58 31.06
N ILE A 329 15.07 10.02 30.08
CA ILE A 329 15.21 9.59 28.68
C ILE A 329 16.63 9.86 28.15
N ASN A 330 17.18 11.04 28.45
CA ASN A 330 18.53 11.43 28.04
C ASN A 330 19.66 10.58 28.68
N GLN A 331 19.39 9.87 29.77
CA GLN A 331 20.36 8.96 30.39
C GLN A 331 20.31 7.56 29.77
N HIS A 332 19.12 7.13 29.33
CA HIS A 332 18.89 5.82 28.73
C HIS A 332 19.39 5.74 27.28
N TYR A 333 19.25 6.83 26.49
CA TYR A 333 19.61 6.86 25.08
C TYR A 333 20.87 7.69 24.82
N LYS A 334 22.05 7.08 24.85
CA LYS A 334 23.35 7.81 24.75
C LYS A 334 23.61 8.52 23.41
N ASN A 335 23.00 8.02 22.33
CA ASN A 335 23.11 8.56 20.98
C ASN A 335 22.03 9.60 20.66
N MET A 336 21.20 9.96 21.64
CA MET A 336 20.14 10.94 21.50
C MET A 336 20.13 11.92 22.68
N LEU A 337 19.75 13.16 22.43
CA LEU A 337 19.54 14.16 23.48
C LEU A 337 18.30 14.98 23.16
N ILE A 338 17.30 14.95 24.04
CA ILE A 338 16.08 15.74 23.94
C ILE A 338 16.24 16.95 24.87
N LEU A 339 16.21 18.16 24.32
CA LEU A 339 16.37 19.39 25.10
C LEU A 339 15.06 19.75 25.81
N PRO A 340 15.00 19.65 27.15
CA PRO A 340 13.77 19.95 27.88
C PRO A 340 13.49 21.46 27.89
N GLU A 341 12.21 21.81 27.93
CA GLU A 341 11.74 23.13 28.31
C GLU A 341 11.78 23.24 29.84
N LEU A 342 12.49 24.24 30.35
CA LEU A 342 12.77 24.45 31.77
C LEU A 342 11.58 25.12 32.47
N THR A 343 11.06 26.18 31.87
CA THR A 343 9.91 26.91 32.39
C THR A 343 9.22 27.63 31.24
N ALA A 344 7.91 27.86 31.38
CA ALA A 344 7.18 28.78 30.55
C ALA A 344 6.55 29.85 31.45
N LYS A 345 6.51 31.09 30.96
CA LYS A 345 5.87 32.20 31.66
C LYS A 345 4.93 32.93 30.72
N THR A 346 3.81 33.40 31.27
CA THR A 346 2.94 34.38 30.62
C THR A 346 2.23 35.25 31.66
N VAL A 347 1.40 36.18 31.20
CA VAL A 347 0.56 37.06 32.02
C VAL A 347 -0.86 36.53 32.13
N LYS A 348 -1.55 36.84 33.23
CA LYS A 348 -2.98 36.63 33.48
C LYS A 348 -3.74 37.91 33.10
N ILE A 349 -3.47 38.41 31.90
CA ILE A 349 -4.15 39.57 31.33
C ILE A 349 -4.96 39.05 30.14
N PRO A 350 -6.29 39.18 30.17
CA PRO A 350 -7.14 38.72 29.07
C PRO A 350 -6.66 39.23 27.72
N GLU A 351 -6.67 38.34 26.72
CA GLU A 351 -6.26 38.55 25.32
C GLU A 351 -4.75 38.66 25.09
N LEU A 352 -3.94 38.67 26.15
CA LEU A 352 -2.50 38.88 26.06
C LEU A 352 -1.68 37.67 26.54
N GLU A 353 -2.35 36.59 26.94
CA GLU A 353 -1.71 35.38 27.45
C GLU A 353 -0.82 34.74 26.38
N SER A 354 -1.29 34.61 25.14
CA SER A 354 -0.43 34.06 24.07
C SER A 354 0.65 35.07 23.65
N SER A 355 0.35 36.37 23.66
CA SER A 355 1.23 37.44 23.20
C SER A 355 2.40 37.76 24.13
N PHE A 356 2.30 37.44 25.42
CA PHE A 356 3.42 37.50 26.38
C PHE A 356 4.10 36.15 26.64
N GLY A 357 3.53 35.05 26.12
CA GLY A 357 4.05 33.71 26.36
C GLY A 357 5.53 33.57 25.98
N ILE A 358 6.31 32.99 26.86
CA ILE A 358 7.73 32.70 26.64
C ILE A 358 8.07 31.33 27.22
N ILE A 359 8.80 30.52 26.45
CA ILE A 359 9.33 29.24 26.90
C ILE A 359 10.86 29.31 26.96
N TYR A 360 11.43 28.86 28.07
CA TYR A 360 12.87 28.79 28.32
C TYR A 360 13.33 27.35 28.12
N ARG A 361 14.22 27.12 27.17
CA ARG A 361 14.78 25.80 26.86
C ARG A 361 16.21 25.68 27.37
N ALA A 362 16.58 24.48 27.80
CA ALA A 362 17.96 24.14 28.08
C ALA A 362 18.86 24.38 26.86
N GLY A 363 20.06 24.93 27.09
CA GLY A 363 21.12 24.97 26.08
C GLY A 363 21.95 23.69 26.02
N LEU A 364 23.05 23.75 25.29
CA LEU A 364 23.98 22.63 25.09
C LEU A 364 25.30 22.91 25.80
N ALA A 365 25.98 21.89 26.31
CA ALA A 365 27.34 22.07 26.79
C ALA A 365 28.24 22.61 25.66
N THR A 366 29.19 23.49 26.00
CA THR A 366 30.01 24.23 25.01
C THR A 366 30.68 23.30 23.99
N GLU A 367 31.29 22.20 24.44
CA GLU A 367 31.94 21.21 23.57
C GLU A 367 30.95 20.52 22.61
N THR A 368 29.74 20.19 23.10
CA THR A 368 28.68 19.59 22.26
C THR A 368 28.18 20.59 21.22
N LEU A 369 27.99 21.84 21.63
CA LEU A 369 27.50 22.91 20.76
C LEU A 369 28.46 23.19 19.58
N GLU A 370 29.77 23.23 19.84
CA GLU A 370 30.79 23.44 18.80
C GLU A 370 30.71 22.40 17.68
N ASN A 371 30.32 21.17 18.02
CA ASN A 371 30.22 20.04 17.10
C ASN A 371 28.79 19.81 16.54
N THR A 372 27.80 20.60 16.98
CA THR A 372 26.39 20.40 16.63
C THR A 372 25.92 21.34 15.53
N ARG A 373 25.23 20.81 14.52
CA ARG A 373 24.62 21.61 13.44
C ARG A 373 23.15 21.24 13.25
N MET A 374 22.33 22.22 12.91
CA MET A 374 20.93 22.02 12.53
C MET A 374 20.86 21.41 11.12
N LEU A 375 20.14 20.29 10.97
CA LEU A 375 20.19 19.47 9.75
C LEU A 375 19.60 20.17 8.53
N GLY A 376 18.54 20.97 8.68
CA GLY A 376 17.94 21.74 7.60
C GLY A 376 18.94 22.66 6.89
N GLY A 377 19.83 23.32 7.66
CA GLY A 377 20.90 24.15 7.09
C GLY A 377 21.99 23.34 6.37
N LEU A 378 22.14 22.05 6.69
CA LEU A 378 23.15 21.18 6.07
C LEU A 378 22.69 20.53 4.76
N VAL A 379 21.39 20.48 4.50
CA VAL A 379 20.82 19.88 3.27
C VAL A 379 20.31 20.91 2.28
N GLU A 380 20.29 22.20 2.65
CA GLU A 380 19.87 23.26 1.73
C GLU A 380 20.91 23.43 0.61
N GLU A 381 20.46 23.19 -0.62
CA GLU A 381 21.29 23.17 -1.80
C GLU A 381 21.56 24.59 -2.32
N ASN A 382 22.83 24.91 -2.56
CA ASN A 382 23.23 26.20 -3.11
C ASN A 382 23.06 26.28 -4.65
N GLU A 383 23.34 27.45 -5.22
CA GLU A 383 23.27 27.72 -6.66
C GLU A 383 24.23 26.89 -7.54
N HIS A 384 25.15 26.13 -6.94
CA HIS A 384 26.08 25.23 -7.61
C HIS A 384 25.76 23.75 -7.36
N HIS A 385 24.56 23.44 -6.87
CA HIS A 385 24.14 22.07 -6.57
C HIS A 385 24.99 21.38 -5.49
N GLN A 386 25.45 22.15 -4.49
CA GLN A 386 26.21 21.64 -3.34
C GLN A 386 25.43 21.81 -2.05
N ILE A 387 25.58 20.88 -1.12
CA ILE A 387 25.02 20.95 0.24
C ILE A 387 26.14 20.97 1.29
N PRO A 388 25.99 21.67 2.42
CA PRO A 388 27.04 21.75 3.44
C PRO A 388 27.35 20.41 4.13
N LEU A 389 26.40 19.48 4.15
CA LEU A 389 26.58 18.14 4.73
C LEU A 389 27.77 17.39 4.13
N MET A 390 28.08 17.59 2.84
CA MET A 390 29.18 16.89 2.17
C MET A 390 30.54 17.19 2.79
N ALA A 391 30.73 18.37 3.39
CA ALA A 391 31.99 18.70 4.06
C ALA A 391 32.24 17.80 5.30
N PHE A 392 31.18 17.43 6.03
CA PHE A 392 31.28 16.50 7.15
C PHE A 392 31.51 15.06 6.66
N ILE A 393 30.85 14.66 5.57
CA ILE A 393 31.06 13.35 4.96
C ILE A 393 32.50 13.23 4.40
N ASP A 394 33.04 14.27 3.79
CA ASP A 394 34.44 14.33 3.33
C ASP A 394 35.43 14.29 4.50
N GLN A 395 35.13 14.99 5.60
CA GLN A 395 35.93 14.91 6.82
C GLN A 395 35.95 13.48 7.39
N ALA A 396 34.81 12.79 7.37
CA ALA A 396 34.70 11.39 7.79
C ALA A 396 35.51 10.45 6.88
N ALA A 397 35.51 10.70 5.57
CA ALA A 397 36.32 9.94 4.62
C ALA A 397 37.81 10.11 4.91
N GLN A 398 38.25 11.35 5.13
CA GLN A 398 39.64 11.66 5.49
C GLN A 398 40.07 11.01 6.81
N ALA A 399 39.18 10.99 7.80
CA ALA A 399 39.44 10.33 9.09
C ALA A 399 39.64 8.80 8.95
N GLN A 400 39.05 8.18 7.92
CA GLN A 400 39.27 6.77 7.57
C GLN A 400 40.43 6.55 6.57
N GLY A 401 41.20 7.59 6.24
CA GLY A 401 42.33 7.50 5.30
C GLY A 401 41.93 7.47 3.83
N LEU A 402 40.67 7.80 3.50
CA LEU A 402 40.21 7.93 2.12
C LEU A 402 40.42 9.36 1.62
N PRO A 403 40.81 9.57 0.35
CA PRO A 403 41.10 10.90 -0.19
C PRO A 403 39.84 11.78 -0.38
N ASN A 404 38.64 11.19 -0.53
CA ASN A 404 37.36 11.88 -0.70
C ASN A 404 36.16 10.94 -0.45
N SER A 405 34.94 11.49 -0.43
CA SER A 405 33.68 10.77 -0.20
C SER A 405 33.03 10.15 -1.46
N HIS A 406 33.72 10.01 -2.59
CA HIS A 406 33.11 9.54 -3.85
C HIS A 406 32.74 8.05 -3.88
N SER A 407 33.15 7.26 -2.88
CA SER A 407 32.84 5.83 -2.84
C SER A 407 31.40 5.59 -2.37
N LYS A 408 30.58 4.93 -3.19
CA LYS A 408 29.22 4.48 -2.81
C LYS A 408 29.22 3.64 -1.54
N ALA A 409 30.19 2.74 -1.39
CA ALA A 409 30.30 1.88 -0.21
C ALA A 409 30.52 2.71 1.06
N PHE A 410 31.42 3.70 1.00
CA PHE A 410 31.65 4.61 2.13
C PHE A 410 30.40 5.42 2.48
N LEU A 411 29.70 5.96 1.47
CA LEU A 411 28.45 6.70 1.69
C LEU A 411 27.37 5.83 2.33
N ALA A 412 27.25 4.56 1.91
CA ALA A 412 26.35 3.60 2.54
C ALA A 412 26.74 3.30 4.00
N ASP A 413 28.04 3.12 4.29
CA ASP A 413 28.51 2.88 5.67
C ASP A 413 28.32 4.10 6.59
N TRP A 414 28.56 5.31 6.07
CA TRP A 414 28.27 6.55 6.78
C TRP A 414 26.77 6.68 7.04
N TRP A 415 25.95 6.35 6.04
CA TRP A 415 24.49 6.38 6.16
C TRP A 415 23.95 5.36 7.16
N LYS A 416 24.53 4.15 7.21
CA LYS A 416 24.21 3.17 8.25
C LYS A 416 24.42 3.74 9.65
N GLN A 417 25.56 4.38 9.90
CA GLN A 417 25.84 5.05 11.17
C GLN A 417 24.83 6.17 11.46
N TYR A 418 24.45 6.92 10.43
CA TYR A 418 23.40 7.93 10.55
C TYR A 418 22.07 7.34 11.04
N ILE A 419 21.62 6.24 10.43
CA ILE A 419 20.39 5.53 10.82
C ILE A 419 20.46 5.00 12.25
N GLN A 420 21.62 4.48 12.67
CA GLN A 420 21.83 3.99 14.05
C GLN A 420 21.80 5.10 15.11
N VAL A 421 22.19 6.32 14.75
CA VAL A 421 22.16 7.48 15.66
C VAL A 421 20.81 8.20 15.65
N SER A 422 20.04 8.10 14.56
CA SER A 422 18.79 8.85 14.38
C SER A 422 17.53 7.99 14.46
N LEU A 423 17.30 7.13 13.47
CA LEU A 423 16.05 6.39 13.29
C LEU A 423 15.86 5.30 14.35
N VAL A 424 16.90 4.51 14.61
CA VAL A 424 16.86 3.39 15.58
C VAL A 424 16.45 3.84 16.99
N PRO A 425 17.12 4.82 17.64
CA PRO A 425 16.78 5.19 19.02
C PRO A 425 15.38 5.80 19.15
N LEU A 426 14.84 6.40 18.09
CA LEU A 426 13.50 6.98 18.11
C LEU A 426 12.39 5.94 17.93
N ILE A 427 12.63 4.87 17.16
CA ILE A 427 11.74 3.70 17.14
C ILE A 427 11.71 3.06 18.54
N GLU A 428 12.88 2.91 19.17
CA GLU A 428 12.97 2.38 20.54
C GLU A 428 12.30 3.28 21.57
N LEU A 429 12.46 4.60 21.48
CA LEU A 429 11.81 5.54 22.37
C LEU A 429 10.28 5.42 22.28
N PHE A 430 9.75 5.40 21.07
CA PHE A 430 8.31 5.27 20.87
C PHE A 430 7.80 3.93 21.38
N ALA A 431 8.48 2.83 21.05
CA ALA A 431 8.03 1.50 21.43
C ALA A 431 8.07 1.24 22.94
N ASN A 432 9.05 1.81 23.65
CA ASN A 432 9.22 1.58 25.08
C ASN A 432 8.51 2.61 25.96
N LYS A 433 8.27 3.82 25.45
CA LYS A 433 7.76 4.95 26.24
C LYS A 433 6.55 5.64 25.62
N GLY A 434 6.14 5.28 24.41
CA GLY A 434 5.04 5.93 23.69
C GLY A 434 5.32 7.39 23.32
N ILE A 435 6.59 7.81 23.32
CA ILE A 435 6.97 9.20 23.07
C ILE A 435 7.31 9.37 21.60
N SER A 436 6.51 10.17 20.90
CA SER A 436 6.72 10.62 19.53
C SER A 436 7.21 12.05 19.53
N VAL A 437 8.27 12.31 18.78
CA VAL A 437 8.95 13.62 18.72
C VAL A 437 8.88 14.19 17.32
N GLU A 438 8.80 15.53 17.22
CA GLU A 438 8.81 16.26 15.96
C GLU A 438 10.24 16.39 15.39
N ALA A 439 10.87 15.27 15.07
CA ALA A 439 12.24 15.18 14.59
C ALA A 439 12.43 15.55 13.10
N HIS A 440 11.79 16.62 12.62
CA HIS A 440 12.03 17.12 11.27
C HIS A 440 13.32 17.95 11.17
N MET A 441 13.80 18.25 9.95
CA MET A 441 15.11 18.86 9.71
C MET A 441 15.41 20.18 10.47
N GLN A 442 14.40 20.99 10.78
CA GLN A 442 14.57 22.22 11.58
C GLN A 442 14.70 21.98 13.10
N ASN A 443 14.13 20.89 13.63
CA ASN A 443 14.12 20.53 15.06
C ASN A 443 15.12 19.43 15.39
N SER A 444 15.71 18.81 14.37
CA SER A 444 16.78 17.83 14.45
C SER A 444 18.14 18.48 14.22
N LEU A 445 19.00 18.40 15.23
CA LEU A 445 20.39 18.81 15.19
C LEU A 445 21.28 17.58 15.30
N MET A 446 22.43 17.58 14.64
CA MET A 446 23.36 16.45 14.66
C MET A 446 24.72 16.90 15.19
N GLU A 447 25.22 16.21 16.21
CA GLU A 447 26.60 16.32 16.66
C GLU A 447 27.49 15.47 15.73
N PHE A 448 28.53 16.07 15.15
CA PHE A 448 29.51 15.37 14.32
C PHE A 448 30.85 15.23 15.03
N LYS A 449 31.44 14.03 15.04
CA LYS A 449 32.80 13.78 15.52
C LYS A 449 33.65 13.27 14.39
N GLN A 450 34.68 14.05 14.02
CA GLN A 450 35.53 13.76 12.85
C GLN A 450 34.69 13.52 11.58
N GLY A 451 33.57 14.23 11.42
CA GLY A 451 32.65 14.08 10.29
C GLY A 451 31.59 12.96 10.42
N PHE A 452 31.70 12.06 11.39
CA PHE A 452 30.70 11.00 11.61
C PHE A 452 29.55 11.49 12.50
N PRO A 453 28.29 11.08 12.23
CA PRO A 453 27.17 11.36 13.11
C PRO A 453 27.39 10.67 14.46
N ALA A 454 27.36 11.44 15.55
CA ALA A 454 27.65 10.94 16.90
C ALA A 454 26.41 10.95 17.80
N ARG A 455 25.57 11.99 17.70
CA ARG A 455 24.38 12.15 18.53
C ARG A 455 23.30 12.98 17.85
N LEU A 456 22.07 12.48 17.83
CA LEU A 456 20.90 13.25 17.41
C LEU A 456 20.40 14.10 18.59
N ILE A 457 20.32 15.41 18.41
CA ILE A 457 19.81 16.35 19.39
C ILE A 457 18.46 16.88 18.87
N ILE A 458 17.42 16.75 19.69
CA ILE A 458 16.05 17.13 19.34
C ILE A 458 15.64 18.29 20.23
N ARG A 459 15.10 19.34 19.61
CA ARG A 459 14.55 20.51 20.29
C ARG A 459 13.08 20.67 19.98
N ASP A 460 12.46 21.58 20.74
CA ASP A 460 11.06 21.96 20.63
C ASP A 460 10.09 20.87 21.11
N MET A 461 9.64 21.01 22.35
CA MET A 461 8.76 20.03 22.98
C MET A 461 7.28 20.30 22.68
N GLU A 462 6.96 21.39 21.96
CA GLU A 462 5.58 21.77 21.65
C GLU A 462 4.88 20.72 20.77
N GLY A 463 5.61 20.05 19.86
CA GLY A 463 5.06 19.02 18.97
C GLY A 463 5.17 17.60 19.49
N ILE A 464 5.57 17.38 20.75
CA ILE A 464 5.68 16.04 21.31
C ILE A 464 4.30 15.46 21.59
N SER A 465 4.13 14.20 21.20
CA SER A 465 2.94 13.40 21.47
C SER A 465 3.31 12.21 22.33
N VAL A 466 2.55 11.97 23.40
CA VAL A 466 2.83 10.88 24.35
C VAL A 466 1.62 9.97 24.52
N VAL A 467 1.87 8.67 24.46
CA VAL A 467 0.87 7.62 24.71
C VAL A 467 0.93 7.24 26.19
N SER A 468 -0.08 7.63 26.95
CA SER A 468 -0.09 7.50 28.42
C SER A 468 -0.03 6.03 28.86
N GLU A 469 -0.66 5.12 28.11
CA GLU A 469 -0.73 3.69 28.38
C GLU A 469 0.63 2.98 28.23
N MET A 470 1.58 3.60 27.52
CA MET A 470 2.92 3.07 27.30
C MET A 470 3.94 3.60 28.32
N LEU A 471 3.54 4.50 29.21
CA LEU A 471 4.38 5.01 30.29
C LEU A 471 4.13 4.24 31.60
N ASN A 472 5.23 3.81 32.24
CA ASN A 472 5.15 3.16 33.56
C ASN A 472 4.66 4.10 34.68
N ASP A 473 4.83 5.41 34.53
CA ASP A 473 4.42 6.42 35.50
C ASP A 473 4.22 7.78 34.82
N HIS A 474 2.99 8.28 34.83
CA HIS A 474 2.63 9.60 34.28
C HIS A 474 2.13 10.59 35.35
N SER A 475 2.28 10.28 36.65
CA SER A 475 1.74 11.09 37.76
C SER A 475 2.30 12.51 37.88
N SER A 476 3.34 12.87 37.11
CA SER A 476 3.88 14.24 37.04
C SER A 476 3.07 15.17 36.12
N VAL A 477 2.09 14.63 35.38
CA VAL A 477 1.29 15.35 34.39
C VAL A 477 -0.19 15.07 34.65
N SER A 478 -1.05 16.07 34.42
CA SER A 478 -2.50 15.95 34.59
C SER A 478 -3.12 15.02 33.55
N GLU A 479 -4.19 14.30 33.90
CA GLU A 479 -4.96 13.46 32.95
C GLU A 479 -5.56 14.29 31.80
N ASP A 480 -5.87 15.56 32.03
CA ASP A 480 -6.43 16.47 31.02
C ASP A 480 -5.36 17.18 30.16
N SER A 481 -4.08 16.82 30.29
CA SER A 481 -3.00 17.47 29.55
C SER A 481 -3.12 17.22 28.04
N THR A 482 -2.83 18.26 27.25
CA THR A 482 -2.82 18.19 25.78
C THR A 482 -1.62 17.43 25.20
N VAL A 483 -0.72 16.93 26.06
CA VAL A 483 0.41 16.07 25.67
C VAL A 483 -0.01 14.63 25.36
N TRP A 484 -1.21 14.22 25.77
CA TRP A 484 -1.71 12.87 25.58
C TRP A 484 -2.29 12.67 24.18
N PHE A 485 -1.85 11.61 23.50
CA PHE A 485 -2.31 11.23 22.17
C PHE A 485 -2.59 9.75 22.09
N SER A 486 -3.44 9.36 21.15
CA SER A 486 -3.62 7.95 20.82
C SER A 486 -2.31 7.37 20.26
N GLN A 487 -2.08 6.08 20.52
CA GLN A 487 -0.94 5.34 19.96
C GLN A 487 -0.86 5.45 18.43
N LYS A 488 -2.01 5.46 17.77
CA LYS A 488 -2.12 5.57 16.32
C LYS A 488 -1.63 6.93 15.82
N ASP A 489 -2.13 8.02 16.40
CA ASP A 489 -1.81 9.38 15.94
C ASP A 489 -0.34 9.72 16.23
N ALA A 490 0.14 9.36 17.43
CA ALA A 490 1.54 9.56 17.80
C ALA A 490 2.50 8.78 16.87
N TRP A 491 2.13 7.56 16.45
CA TRP A 491 2.90 6.79 15.46
C TRP A 491 2.88 7.43 14.07
N ILE A 492 1.72 7.91 13.60
CA ILE A 492 1.61 8.64 12.31
C ILE A 492 2.53 9.87 12.32
N PHE A 493 2.52 10.64 13.41
CA PHE A 493 3.38 11.81 13.54
C PHE A 493 4.86 11.43 13.51
N LEU A 494 5.24 10.34 14.19
CA LEU A 494 6.62 9.85 14.15
C LEU A 494 7.03 9.47 12.74
N GLN A 495 6.21 8.69 12.03
CA GLN A 495 6.48 8.29 10.63
C GLN A 495 6.68 9.52 9.73
N TYR A 496 5.79 10.51 9.84
CA TYR A 496 5.86 11.71 9.02
C TYR A 496 7.10 12.56 9.34
N TYR A 497 7.33 12.90 10.61
CA TYR A 497 8.40 13.81 10.97
C TYR A 497 9.78 13.18 10.81
N LEU A 498 9.93 11.92 11.22
CA LEU A 498 11.22 11.22 11.19
C LEU A 498 11.48 10.56 9.83
N VAL A 499 10.57 9.74 9.32
CA VAL A 499 10.88 8.93 8.12
C VAL A 499 10.76 9.78 6.85
N ILE A 500 9.71 10.61 6.75
CA ILE A 500 9.48 11.40 5.54
C ILE A 500 10.22 12.75 5.58
N ASN A 501 9.96 13.58 6.58
CA ASN A 501 10.52 14.94 6.59
C ASN A 501 12.00 14.99 6.97
N HIS A 502 12.57 13.90 7.49
CA HIS A 502 13.97 13.83 7.90
C HIS A 502 14.76 12.79 7.10
N ILE A 503 14.49 11.49 7.24
CA ILE A 503 15.25 10.43 6.56
C ILE A 503 15.14 10.53 5.04
N ALA A 504 13.94 10.63 4.47
CA ALA A 504 13.76 10.71 3.02
C ALA A 504 14.40 11.97 2.42
N HIS A 505 14.25 13.12 3.11
CA HIS A 505 14.86 14.37 2.66
C HIS A 505 16.40 14.28 2.62
N LEU A 506 17.03 13.66 3.62
CA LEU A 506 18.48 13.44 3.61
C LEU A 506 18.93 12.50 2.49
N ILE A 507 18.22 11.39 2.29
CA ILE A 507 18.51 10.43 1.22
C ILE A 507 18.53 11.16 -0.12
N SER A 508 17.46 11.89 -0.42
CA SER A 508 17.38 12.67 -1.66
C SER A 508 18.48 13.74 -1.73
N ALA A 509 18.72 14.50 -0.65
CA ALA A 509 19.75 15.54 -0.66
C ALA A 509 21.14 14.98 -0.95
N ILE A 510 21.53 13.86 -0.33
CA ILE A 510 22.82 13.19 -0.54
C ILE A 510 22.89 12.65 -1.96
N SER A 511 21.88 11.90 -2.42
CA SER A 511 21.89 11.27 -3.74
C SER A 511 21.92 12.26 -4.89
N ARG A 512 21.32 13.44 -4.71
CA ARG A 512 21.32 14.48 -5.73
C ARG A 512 22.70 15.15 -5.91
N VAL A 513 23.61 15.08 -4.95
CA VAL A 513 24.92 15.77 -5.02
C VAL A 513 26.12 14.81 -5.00
N SER A 514 25.86 13.51 -4.96
CA SER A 514 26.87 12.47 -4.89
C SER A 514 26.54 11.36 -5.87
N ILE A 515 27.36 10.32 -5.89
CA ILE A 515 27.26 9.24 -6.87
C ILE A 515 26.25 8.16 -6.42
N ILE A 516 25.89 8.13 -5.13
CA ILE A 516 25.02 7.09 -4.56
C ILE A 516 23.55 7.36 -4.88
N GLU A 517 22.83 6.34 -5.34
CA GLU A 517 21.41 6.48 -5.69
C GLU A 517 20.51 6.41 -4.45
N GLU A 518 19.31 7.01 -4.51
CA GLU A 518 18.36 6.94 -3.39
C GLU A 518 18.02 5.49 -3.05
N SER A 519 17.94 4.64 -4.07
CA SER A 519 17.66 3.22 -3.92
C SER A 519 18.69 2.51 -3.03
N GLU A 520 19.97 2.86 -3.14
CA GLU A 520 21.06 2.25 -2.36
C GLU A 520 21.00 2.71 -0.89
N LEU A 521 20.68 3.98 -0.65
CA LEU A 521 20.49 4.50 0.71
C LEU A 521 19.24 3.93 1.37
N TRP A 522 18.12 3.79 0.65
CA TRP A 522 16.92 3.14 1.18
C TRP A 522 17.12 1.66 1.48
N GLN A 523 17.89 0.96 0.64
CA GLN A 523 18.31 -0.43 0.91
C GLN A 523 19.15 -0.51 2.18
N THR A 524 20.10 0.40 2.34
CA THR A 524 20.94 0.50 3.54
C THR A 524 20.10 0.80 4.78
N THR A 525 19.12 1.72 4.70
CA THR A 525 18.16 1.99 5.77
C THR A 525 17.41 0.72 6.16
N ARG A 526 16.83 0.03 5.17
CA ARG A 526 16.10 -1.22 5.40
C ARG A 526 16.99 -2.27 6.06
N GLN A 527 18.21 -2.43 5.56
CA GLN A 527 19.11 -3.45 6.08
C GLN A 527 19.56 -3.14 7.50
N THR A 528 19.85 -1.87 7.79
CA THR A 528 20.20 -1.44 9.13
C THR A 528 19.07 -1.75 10.10
N LEU A 529 17.81 -1.49 9.73
CA LEU A 529 16.64 -1.83 10.55
C LEU A 529 16.43 -3.35 10.73
N ILE A 530 16.87 -4.18 9.79
CA ILE A 530 16.79 -5.65 9.90
C ILE A 530 17.90 -6.21 10.78
N ASP A 531 19.11 -5.66 10.65
CA ASP A 531 20.30 -6.12 11.37
C ASP A 531 20.32 -5.64 12.83
N GLU A 532 19.62 -4.54 13.13
CA GLU A 532 19.59 -3.96 14.47
C GLU A 532 18.81 -4.85 15.44
N ASN A 533 19.36 -5.01 16.64
CA ASN A 533 18.74 -5.83 17.67
C ASN A 533 17.80 -4.97 18.53
N PHE A 534 16.58 -4.76 18.03
CA PHE A 534 15.54 -4.02 18.73
C PHE A 534 15.03 -4.76 19.97
N SER A 535 14.52 -4.02 20.96
CA SER A 535 13.67 -4.59 22.02
C SER A 535 12.42 -5.25 21.42
N ASP A 536 11.82 -6.21 22.12
CA ASP A 536 10.63 -6.95 21.62
C ASP A 536 9.50 -6.01 21.17
N LYS A 537 9.26 -4.93 21.92
CA LYS A 537 8.29 -3.89 21.57
C LYS A 537 8.71 -3.08 20.35
N ALA A 538 9.99 -2.70 20.25
CA ALA A 538 10.49 -1.93 19.12
C ALA A 538 10.55 -2.75 17.83
N GLN A 539 10.76 -4.06 17.93
CA GLN A 539 10.70 -4.97 16.79
C GLN A 539 9.32 -4.93 16.12
N HIS A 540 8.23 -4.79 16.87
CA HIS A 540 6.88 -4.62 16.31
C HIS A 540 6.79 -3.36 15.43
N TYR A 541 7.19 -2.20 15.94
CA TYR A 541 7.13 -0.94 15.19
C TYR A 541 8.12 -0.89 14.03
N CYS A 542 9.30 -1.49 14.19
CA CYS A 542 10.22 -1.69 13.09
C CYS A 542 9.58 -2.55 11.99
N ASN A 543 8.90 -3.65 12.36
CA ASN A 543 8.18 -4.49 11.40
C ASN A 543 7.01 -3.75 10.73
N LEU A 544 6.28 -2.90 11.45
CA LEU A 544 5.26 -2.03 10.86
C LEU A 544 5.90 -1.12 9.80
N LEU A 545 7.00 -0.46 10.13
CA LEU A 545 7.69 0.43 9.19
C LEU A 545 8.27 -0.32 7.97
N LEU A 546 8.83 -1.52 8.16
CA LEU A 546 9.40 -2.36 7.10
C LEU A 546 8.36 -2.95 6.15
N ASN A 547 7.11 -3.12 6.62
CA ASN A 547 6.06 -3.87 5.92
C ASN A 547 4.83 -3.05 5.53
N SER A 548 4.71 -1.80 5.97
CA SER A 548 3.64 -0.89 5.52
C SER A 548 3.80 -0.56 4.04
N LEU A 549 2.74 -0.70 3.24
CA LEU A 549 2.77 -0.38 1.80
C LEU A 549 2.97 1.11 1.54
N THR A 550 2.42 1.94 2.43
CA THR A 550 2.43 3.39 2.33
C THR A 550 2.92 4.03 3.61
N LEU A 551 3.31 5.29 3.50
CA LEU A 551 3.62 6.17 4.63
C LEU A 551 2.73 7.42 4.57
N PRO A 552 2.22 7.89 5.73
CA PRO A 552 1.41 9.09 5.78
C PRO A 552 2.27 10.35 5.61
N ILE A 553 1.78 11.30 4.84
CA ILE A 553 2.36 12.63 4.70
C ILE A 553 1.32 13.72 4.92
N LYS A 554 1.74 14.82 5.53
CA LYS A 554 0.92 16.02 5.67
C LYS A 554 0.86 16.78 4.34
N ALA A 555 -0.35 17.03 3.84
CA ALA A 555 -0.59 17.80 2.63
C ALA A 555 -0.50 19.31 2.94
N ASN A 556 0.69 19.88 2.95
CA ASN A 556 0.96 21.25 3.41
C ASN A 556 0.28 22.32 2.55
N MET A 557 0.27 22.17 1.23
CA MET A 557 -0.43 23.08 0.32
C MET A 557 -1.94 23.00 0.56
N MET A 558 -2.51 21.80 0.68
CA MET A 558 -3.94 21.63 1.00
C MET A 558 -4.28 22.19 2.38
N ASN A 559 -3.44 21.95 3.39
CA ASN A 559 -3.66 22.49 4.73
C ASN A 559 -3.63 24.02 4.78
N THR A 560 -2.79 24.63 3.92
CA THR A 560 -2.73 26.09 3.77
C THR A 560 -3.99 26.61 3.08
N LEU A 561 -4.46 25.92 2.03
CA LEU A 561 -5.70 26.26 1.32
C LEU A 561 -6.94 26.24 2.24
N TYR A 562 -7.04 25.23 3.12
CA TYR A 562 -8.22 25.01 3.98
C TYR A 562 -8.12 25.63 5.38
N HIS A 563 -6.97 26.20 5.74
CA HIS A 563 -6.70 26.65 7.12
C HIS A 563 -6.99 25.55 8.17
N SER A 564 -6.75 24.28 7.82
CA SER A 564 -7.07 23.09 8.62
C SER A 564 -6.04 22.81 9.72
N GLY A 565 -5.51 23.86 10.35
CA GLY A 565 -4.38 23.76 11.27
C GLY A 565 -4.58 22.84 12.47
N GLY A 566 -5.81 22.79 13.02
CA GLY A 566 -6.15 21.90 14.12
C GLY A 566 -6.47 20.44 13.71
N ASN A 567 -6.71 20.19 12.42
CA ASN A 567 -7.03 18.86 11.87
C ASN A 567 -6.32 18.68 10.53
N PRO A 568 -5.03 18.33 10.53
CA PRO A 568 -4.24 18.27 9.32
C PRO A 568 -4.76 17.23 8.33
N ILE A 569 -4.77 17.61 7.06
CA ILE A 569 -5.03 16.72 5.93
C ILE A 569 -3.80 15.83 5.72
N TRP A 570 -4.02 14.52 5.75
CA TRP A 570 -3.04 13.48 5.49
C TRP A 570 -3.32 12.80 4.14
N ILE A 571 -2.26 12.45 3.43
CA ILE A 571 -2.30 11.63 2.22
C ILE A 571 -1.22 10.55 2.33
N ASP A 572 -1.39 9.47 1.59
CA ASP A 572 -0.45 8.35 1.59
C ASP A 572 0.47 8.40 0.36
N ILE A 573 1.75 8.09 0.56
CA ILE A 573 2.73 7.83 -0.52
C ILE A 573 3.28 6.42 -0.38
N GLU A 574 3.81 5.86 -1.47
CA GLU A 574 4.49 4.56 -1.44
C GLU A 574 5.64 4.58 -0.41
N ASN A 575 5.74 3.54 0.41
CA ASN A 575 6.82 3.41 1.39
C ASN A 575 8.12 2.93 0.70
N PRO A 576 9.18 3.75 0.59
CA PRO A 576 10.41 3.33 -0.08
C PRO A 576 11.11 2.17 0.65
N ILE A 577 11.01 2.10 1.97
CA ILE A 577 11.59 1.01 2.77
C ILE A 577 10.93 -0.34 2.40
N TYR A 578 9.62 -0.32 2.14
CA TYR A 578 8.88 -1.48 1.66
C TYR A 578 9.19 -1.79 0.19
N LYS A 579 9.28 -0.78 -0.67
CA LYS A 579 9.59 -0.93 -2.11
C LYS A 579 10.85 -1.74 -2.36
N TYR A 580 11.87 -1.60 -1.52
CA TYR A 580 13.13 -2.36 -1.61
C TYR A 580 13.15 -3.66 -0.77
N ARG A 581 11.98 -4.21 -0.44
CA ARG A 581 11.83 -5.53 0.18
C ARG A 581 12.30 -6.62 -0.79
N GLY A 582 13.55 -7.05 -0.63
CA GLY A 582 14.18 -8.06 -1.49
C GLY A 582 15.47 -7.59 -2.19
N ALA A 583 16.01 -6.44 -1.81
CA ALA A 583 17.23 -5.90 -2.42
C ALA A 583 18.54 -6.34 -1.74
N GLN A 584 18.50 -7.06 -0.61
CA GLN A 584 19.61 -7.96 -0.30
C GLN A 584 19.52 -9.16 -1.24
N THR A 585 20.50 -9.26 -2.13
CA THR A 585 20.71 -10.35 -3.10
C THR A 585 19.68 -10.45 -4.23
N LEU A 586 19.70 -9.49 -5.16
CA LEU A 586 19.93 -9.90 -6.55
C LEU A 586 21.43 -10.13 -6.72
N THR A 587 21.92 -11.20 -6.09
CA THR A 587 23.16 -11.83 -6.56
C THR A 587 22.85 -12.32 -7.98
N PRO A 588 23.77 -12.20 -8.94
CA PRO A 588 23.60 -12.85 -10.23
C PRO A 588 23.24 -14.31 -9.98
N LEU A 589 22.22 -14.82 -10.66
CA LEU A 589 22.16 -16.27 -10.90
C LEU A 589 23.53 -16.62 -11.47
N GLN A 590 24.30 -17.41 -10.72
CA GLN A 590 25.51 -17.99 -11.27
C GLN A 590 25.09 -18.81 -12.49
N ALA A 591 25.79 -18.56 -13.58
CA ALA A 591 25.59 -19.24 -14.84
C ALA A 591 25.98 -20.71 -14.68
N THR A 592 24.99 -21.57 -14.47
CA THR A 592 25.11 -23.00 -14.80
C THR A 592 23.81 -23.45 -15.44
N GLN A 593 23.76 -23.24 -16.76
CA GLN A 593 22.92 -23.93 -17.73
C GLN A 593 21.39 -23.88 -17.52
N GLN A 594 20.71 -23.25 -18.49
CA GLN A 594 19.31 -23.51 -18.91
C GLN A 594 18.13 -22.93 -18.09
N ILE A 595 17.23 -22.29 -18.85
CA ILE A 595 15.86 -21.78 -18.56
C ILE A 595 15.76 -20.44 -17.79
N ASP A 596 15.40 -19.37 -18.52
CA ASP A 596 15.00 -18.07 -17.95
C ASP A 596 13.51 -18.10 -17.54
N TYR A 597 13.24 -18.44 -16.27
CA TYR A 597 11.88 -18.52 -15.72
C TYR A 597 11.10 -17.21 -15.78
N LYS A 598 11.77 -16.05 -15.79
CA LYS A 598 11.11 -14.75 -15.93
C LYS A 598 10.59 -14.59 -17.36
N VAL A 599 11.42 -14.87 -18.35
CA VAL A 599 11.00 -14.85 -19.76
C VAL A 599 9.87 -15.83 -20.02
N GLN A 600 9.92 -17.03 -19.44
CA GLN A 600 8.81 -18.01 -19.57
C GLN A 600 7.51 -17.48 -18.96
N ALA A 601 7.58 -16.95 -17.73
CA ALA A 601 6.41 -16.42 -17.05
C ALA A 601 5.81 -15.21 -17.79
N GLU A 602 6.65 -14.28 -18.25
CA GLU A 602 6.22 -13.09 -18.97
C GLU A 602 5.57 -13.45 -20.31
N ARG A 603 6.20 -14.33 -21.09
CA ARG A 603 5.66 -14.82 -22.37
C ARG A 603 4.30 -15.49 -22.18
N ARG A 604 4.14 -16.26 -21.12
CA ARG A 604 2.86 -16.90 -20.82
C ARG A 604 1.77 -15.86 -20.49
N VAL A 605 2.07 -14.89 -19.63
CA VAL A 605 1.11 -13.83 -19.28
C VAL A 605 0.72 -13.03 -20.52
N ILE A 606 1.68 -12.65 -21.36
CA ILE A 606 1.45 -11.98 -22.64
C ILE A 606 0.58 -12.83 -23.57
N GLY A 607 0.91 -14.11 -23.73
CA GLY A 607 0.16 -15.04 -24.56
C GLY A 607 -1.30 -15.12 -24.12
N GLN A 608 -1.56 -15.44 -22.85
CA GLN A 608 -2.93 -15.54 -22.33
C GLN A 608 -3.70 -14.22 -22.38
N LEU A 609 -3.01 -13.08 -22.17
CA LEU A 609 -3.61 -11.76 -22.30
C LEU A 609 -4.11 -11.53 -23.74
N LEU A 610 -3.23 -11.70 -24.72
CA LEU A 610 -3.59 -11.49 -26.12
C LEU A 610 -4.64 -12.51 -26.59
N GLU A 611 -4.53 -13.78 -26.20
CA GLU A 611 -5.53 -14.80 -26.51
C GLU A 611 -6.92 -14.43 -25.99
N ALA A 612 -7.01 -13.94 -24.73
CA ALA A 612 -8.28 -13.51 -24.15
C ALA A 612 -8.84 -12.28 -24.86
N LEU A 613 -8.01 -11.25 -25.08
CA LEU A 613 -8.44 -10.01 -25.76
C LEU A 613 -8.88 -10.25 -27.21
N ILE A 614 -8.20 -11.15 -27.93
CA ILE A 614 -8.56 -11.56 -29.28
C ILE A 614 -9.90 -12.29 -29.29
N PHE A 615 -10.11 -13.23 -28.35
CA PHE A 615 -11.37 -13.95 -28.24
C PHE A 615 -12.55 -13.02 -27.90
N GLU A 616 -12.31 -12.06 -27.01
CA GLU A 616 -13.30 -11.08 -26.55
C GLU A 616 -13.51 -9.92 -27.54
N ASN A 617 -12.81 -9.92 -28.69
CA ASN A 617 -12.83 -8.87 -29.71
C ASN A 617 -12.52 -7.47 -29.14
N ALA A 618 -11.60 -7.40 -28.17
CA ALA A 618 -11.22 -6.14 -27.52
C ALA A 618 -10.47 -5.17 -28.46
N PHE A 619 -9.92 -5.68 -29.57
CA PHE A 619 -9.30 -4.89 -30.63
C PHE A 619 -9.36 -5.63 -31.98
N ASN A 620 -9.15 -4.88 -33.07
CA ASN A 620 -9.12 -5.43 -34.44
C ASN A 620 -7.77 -6.06 -34.77
N TYR A 621 -7.80 -7.19 -35.48
CA TYR A 621 -6.61 -7.87 -35.96
C TYR A 621 -6.83 -8.50 -37.34
N GLU A 622 -5.74 -8.69 -38.07
CA GLU A 622 -5.68 -9.42 -39.33
C GLU A 622 -5.12 -10.82 -39.08
N LYS A 623 -5.67 -11.80 -39.79
CA LYS A 623 -5.17 -13.17 -39.80
C LYS A 623 -4.72 -13.54 -41.21
N SER A 624 -3.45 -13.90 -41.37
CA SER A 624 -2.90 -14.36 -42.65
C SER A 624 -1.81 -15.42 -42.43
N ASN A 625 -1.80 -16.49 -43.23
CA ASN A 625 -0.75 -17.52 -43.25
C ASN A 625 -0.32 -18.08 -41.86
N GLY A 626 -1.26 -18.28 -40.93
CA GLY A 626 -0.93 -18.79 -39.59
C GLY A 626 -0.33 -17.75 -38.64
N GLN A 627 -0.42 -16.47 -38.99
CA GLN A 627 -0.02 -15.34 -38.15
C GLN A 627 -1.20 -14.44 -37.86
N ILE A 628 -1.16 -13.82 -36.69
CA ILE A 628 -2.00 -12.67 -36.32
C ILE A 628 -1.15 -11.41 -36.39
N LYS A 629 -1.74 -10.36 -36.94
CA LYS A 629 -1.18 -9.02 -36.98
C LYS A 629 -2.22 -8.02 -36.45
N PHE A 630 -1.84 -7.14 -35.53
CA PHE A 630 -2.70 -6.05 -35.07
C PHE A 630 -1.93 -4.75 -35.01
N PHE A 631 -2.62 -3.66 -35.35
CA PHE A 631 -2.03 -2.33 -35.45
C PHE A 631 -2.40 -1.50 -34.22
N ILE A 632 -1.40 -0.84 -33.64
CA ILE A 632 -1.58 0.18 -32.61
C ILE A 632 -1.83 1.54 -33.27
N SER A 633 -1.11 1.80 -34.36
CA SER A 633 -1.26 2.94 -35.26
C SER A 633 -0.80 2.54 -36.67
N ASP A 634 -0.87 3.46 -37.64
CA ASP A 634 -0.39 3.23 -39.01
C ASP A 634 1.10 2.83 -39.05
N ASP A 635 1.88 3.31 -38.08
CA ASP A 635 3.33 3.11 -38.02
C ASP A 635 3.77 2.07 -36.96
N LEU A 636 2.85 1.56 -36.14
CA LEU A 636 3.19 0.62 -35.06
C LEU A 636 2.27 -0.58 -35.07
N PHE A 637 2.84 -1.77 -35.22
CA PHE A 637 2.06 -3.01 -35.21
C PHE A 637 2.79 -4.16 -34.51
N TYR A 638 2.01 -5.17 -34.16
CA TYR A 638 2.49 -6.42 -33.60
C TYR A 638 2.15 -7.56 -34.56
N SER A 639 3.03 -8.56 -34.62
CA SER A 639 2.77 -9.81 -35.32
C SER A 639 3.21 -11.01 -34.48
N CYS A 640 2.46 -12.11 -34.54
CA CYS A 640 2.72 -13.33 -33.80
C CYS A 640 2.21 -14.55 -34.57
N ASP A 641 2.92 -15.67 -34.50
CA ASP A 641 2.40 -16.95 -34.97
C ASP A 641 1.22 -17.39 -34.09
N ALA A 642 0.20 -17.93 -34.73
CA ALA A 642 -1.08 -18.25 -34.11
C ALA A 642 -1.69 -19.50 -34.73
N LYS A 643 -2.25 -20.37 -33.88
CA LYS A 643 -3.05 -21.52 -34.31
C LYS A 643 -4.50 -21.28 -33.89
N GLN A 644 -5.41 -21.34 -34.87
CA GLN A 644 -6.84 -21.40 -34.56
C GLN A 644 -7.22 -22.85 -34.33
N HIS A 645 -7.85 -23.10 -33.18
CA HIS A 645 -8.39 -24.38 -32.77
C HIS A 645 -9.86 -24.51 -33.16
N PHE A 646 -10.32 -25.74 -33.35
CA PHE A 646 -11.73 -26.00 -33.65
C PHE A 646 -12.62 -25.64 -32.45
N SER A 647 -12.15 -25.91 -31.24
CA SER A 647 -12.87 -25.62 -30.00
C SER A 647 -13.11 -24.11 -29.85
N PHE A 648 -14.38 -23.69 -30.04
CA PHE A 648 -14.86 -22.31 -29.91
C PHE A 648 -14.10 -21.28 -30.78
N ASN A 649 -13.47 -21.73 -31.88
CA ASN A 649 -12.57 -20.92 -32.70
C ASN A 649 -11.47 -20.21 -31.91
N ARG A 650 -11.06 -20.77 -30.76
CA ARG A 650 -10.05 -20.15 -29.92
C ARG A 650 -8.73 -20.07 -30.66
N ILE A 651 -8.04 -18.96 -30.44
CA ILE A 651 -6.72 -18.74 -31.01
C ILE A 651 -5.70 -18.94 -29.90
N LYS A 652 -4.71 -19.80 -30.16
CA LYS A 652 -3.55 -20.01 -29.32
C LYS A 652 -2.32 -19.39 -29.97
N LEU A 653 -1.63 -18.54 -29.23
CA LEU A 653 -0.48 -17.79 -29.74
C LEU A 653 0.82 -18.51 -29.38
N ASN A 654 1.84 -18.38 -30.23
CA ASN A 654 3.20 -18.70 -29.84
C ASN A 654 3.89 -17.43 -29.32
N PRO A 655 3.91 -17.16 -28.01
CA PRO A 655 4.43 -15.90 -27.48
C PRO A 655 5.93 -15.71 -27.73
N SER A 656 6.68 -16.77 -28.08
CA SER A 656 8.08 -16.65 -28.47
C SER A 656 8.29 -16.02 -29.86
N SER A 657 7.26 -16.01 -30.70
CA SER A 657 7.25 -15.42 -32.04
C SER A 657 6.71 -13.98 -32.07
N LEU A 658 6.31 -13.43 -30.92
CA LEU A 658 5.72 -12.10 -30.85
C LEU A 658 6.77 -11.03 -31.17
N VAL A 659 6.49 -10.24 -32.20
CA VAL A 659 7.33 -9.14 -32.67
C VAL A 659 6.52 -7.85 -32.65
N ARG A 660 7.11 -6.81 -32.06
CA ARG A 660 6.68 -5.42 -32.17
C ARG A 660 7.49 -4.73 -33.27
N TYR A 661 6.82 -4.18 -34.28
CA TYR A 661 7.44 -3.46 -35.39
C TYR A 661 7.09 -1.98 -35.33
N ASP A 662 8.12 -1.15 -35.33
CA ASP A 662 8.01 0.32 -35.35
C ASP A 662 8.52 0.84 -36.70
N ALA A 663 7.60 1.35 -37.53
CA ALA A 663 7.89 1.83 -38.88
C ALA A 663 8.65 3.16 -38.86
N VAL A 664 8.44 4.01 -37.84
CA VAL A 664 9.14 5.29 -37.67
C VAL A 664 10.62 5.02 -37.41
N GLN A 665 10.91 4.08 -36.51
CA GLN A 665 12.27 3.70 -36.14
C GLN A 665 12.88 2.65 -37.08
N LYS A 666 12.08 2.05 -37.97
CA LYS A 666 12.43 0.89 -38.80
C LYS A 666 13.06 -0.25 -37.99
N SER A 667 12.49 -0.50 -36.81
CA SER A 667 13.04 -1.46 -35.84
C SER A 667 12.02 -2.56 -35.52
N SER A 668 12.52 -3.74 -35.18
CA SER A 668 11.72 -4.87 -34.69
C SER A 668 12.28 -5.32 -33.36
N SER A 669 11.41 -5.58 -32.40
CA SER A 669 11.79 -5.99 -31.04
C SER A 669 10.85 -7.07 -30.51
N SER A 670 11.34 -7.87 -29.56
CA SER A 670 10.48 -8.74 -28.76
C SER A 670 9.95 -7.91 -27.58
N PRO A 671 8.63 -7.64 -27.53
CA PRO A 671 8.06 -6.77 -26.51
C PRO A 671 8.03 -7.47 -25.14
N ASN A 672 8.26 -6.69 -24.09
CA ASN A 672 7.97 -7.11 -22.72
C ASN A 672 6.52 -6.72 -22.34
N LEU A 673 6.04 -7.21 -21.20
CA LEU A 673 4.64 -7.01 -20.78
C LEU A 673 4.32 -5.52 -20.60
N LYS A 674 5.25 -4.74 -20.05
CA LYS A 674 5.09 -3.30 -19.85
C LYS A 674 4.90 -2.56 -21.18
N ALA A 675 5.74 -2.85 -22.16
CA ALA A 675 5.67 -2.23 -23.48
C ALA A 675 4.36 -2.59 -24.20
N LEU A 676 3.96 -3.86 -24.14
CA LEU A 676 2.70 -4.32 -24.72
C LEU A 676 1.49 -3.62 -24.09
N LEU A 677 1.43 -3.53 -22.76
CA LEU A 677 0.30 -2.89 -22.06
C LEU A 677 0.23 -1.38 -22.32
N ALA A 678 1.37 -0.70 -22.48
CA ALA A 678 1.41 0.70 -22.87
C ALA A 678 0.82 0.90 -24.26
N ASP A 679 1.19 0.06 -25.22
CA ASP A 679 0.70 0.13 -26.58
C ASP A 679 -0.79 -0.26 -26.69
N LEU A 680 -1.22 -1.35 -26.02
CA LEU A 680 -2.60 -1.82 -26.06
C LEU A 680 -3.61 -0.79 -25.51
N LYS A 681 -3.20 0.08 -24.59
CA LYS A 681 -4.04 1.16 -24.06
C LYS A 681 -4.58 2.08 -25.14
N HIS A 682 -3.90 2.18 -26.29
CA HIS A 682 -4.32 3.06 -27.38
C HIS A 682 -5.43 2.48 -28.26
N ILE A 683 -5.63 1.17 -28.24
CA ILE A 683 -6.61 0.47 -29.11
C ILE A 683 -7.72 -0.25 -28.35
N ILE A 684 -7.58 -0.41 -27.04
CA ILE A 684 -8.58 -1.01 -26.17
C ILE A 684 -9.39 0.10 -25.49
N ASP A 685 -10.72 -0.01 -25.58
CA ASP A 685 -11.62 0.81 -24.77
C ASP A 685 -11.58 0.32 -23.31
N ALA A 686 -11.13 1.18 -22.39
CA ALA A 686 -10.93 0.83 -21.00
C ALA A 686 -11.16 2.02 -20.07
N ASP A 687 -11.75 1.77 -18.91
CA ASP A 687 -11.73 2.73 -17.81
C ASP A 687 -10.27 2.89 -17.31
N PRO A 688 -9.72 4.12 -17.23
CA PRO A 688 -8.30 4.32 -16.93
C PRO A 688 -7.86 3.75 -15.58
N ILE A 689 -8.71 3.81 -14.56
CA ILE A 689 -8.40 3.34 -13.20
C ILE A 689 -8.41 1.81 -13.19
N LYS A 690 -9.40 1.21 -13.85
CA LYS A 690 -9.50 -0.25 -13.98
C LYS A 690 -8.38 -0.82 -14.85
N TRP A 691 -7.99 -0.15 -15.94
CA TRP A 691 -6.84 -0.55 -16.76
C TRP A 691 -5.55 -0.58 -15.95
N GLN A 692 -5.30 0.46 -15.14
CA GLN A 692 -4.13 0.49 -14.27
C GLN A 692 -4.17 -0.65 -13.25
N SER A 693 -5.32 -0.90 -12.61
CA SER A 693 -5.49 -2.01 -11.66
C SER A 693 -5.25 -3.37 -12.33
N PHE A 694 -5.70 -3.55 -13.57
CA PHE A 694 -5.47 -4.75 -14.36
C PHE A 694 -4.00 -4.94 -14.73
N ASN A 695 -3.28 -3.85 -15.07
CA ASN A 695 -1.84 -3.88 -15.30
C ASN A 695 -1.07 -4.36 -14.06
N ASP A 696 -1.46 -3.87 -12.88
CA ASP A 696 -0.85 -4.28 -11.61
C ASP A 696 -1.11 -5.77 -11.32
N GLU A 697 -2.32 -6.26 -11.60
CA GLU A 697 -2.67 -7.68 -11.51
C GLU A 697 -1.82 -8.58 -12.42
N LEU A 698 -1.59 -8.15 -13.66
CA LEU A 698 -0.77 -8.88 -14.64
C LEU A 698 0.69 -8.90 -14.23
N ASN A 699 1.23 -7.77 -13.78
CA ASN A 699 2.61 -7.68 -13.28
C ASN A 699 2.83 -8.59 -12.07
N LEU A 700 1.90 -8.60 -11.11
CA LEU A 700 1.99 -9.50 -9.96
C LEU A 700 1.87 -10.98 -10.35
N THR A 701 1.01 -11.29 -11.34
CA THR A 701 0.89 -12.64 -11.90
C THR A 701 2.21 -13.09 -12.51
N TYR A 702 2.83 -12.24 -13.33
CA TYR A 702 4.14 -12.49 -13.93
C TYR A 702 5.20 -12.80 -12.86
N VAL A 703 5.37 -11.91 -11.87
CA VAL A 703 6.44 -12.07 -10.87
C VAL A 703 6.21 -13.30 -10.00
N LYS A 704 4.98 -13.55 -9.53
CA LYS A 704 4.66 -14.71 -8.68
C LYS A 704 4.71 -16.02 -9.46
N HIS A 705 4.39 -16.00 -10.75
CA HIS A 705 4.57 -17.17 -11.60
C HIS A 705 6.05 -17.47 -11.84
N ALA A 706 6.88 -16.46 -12.09
CA ALA A 706 8.33 -16.63 -12.20
C ALA A 706 8.94 -17.21 -10.91
N GLN A 707 8.51 -16.73 -9.74
CA GLN A 707 8.91 -17.31 -8.45
C GLN A 707 8.46 -18.77 -8.32
N THR A 708 7.22 -19.08 -8.73
CA THR A 708 6.71 -20.46 -8.72
C THR A 708 7.58 -21.38 -9.57
N LEU A 709 7.87 -20.99 -10.82
CA LEU A 709 8.69 -21.78 -11.74
C LEU A 709 10.12 -21.99 -11.21
N GLY A 710 10.70 -20.96 -10.59
CA GLY A 710 12.07 -21.02 -10.06
C GLY A 710 12.23 -21.79 -8.75
N LEU A 711 11.15 -21.96 -7.96
CA LEU A 711 11.21 -22.57 -6.62
C LEU A 711 10.38 -23.85 -6.47
N SER A 712 9.61 -24.26 -7.48
CA SER A 712 8.80 -25.47 -7.41
C SER A 712 9.68 -26.70 -7.17
N PRO A 713 9.26 -27.66 -6.33
CA PRO A 713 9.99 -28.90 -6.12
C PRO A 713 10.19 -29.65 -7.45
N ASN A 714 11.40 -30.18 -7.67
CA ASN A 714 11.69 -30.99 -8.84
C ASN A 714 11.24 -32.45 -8.63
N GLN A 715 9.95 -32.65 -8.32
CA GLN A 715 9.33 -33.96 -8.17
C GLN A 715 8.15 -34.08 -9.14
N PRO A 716 8.07 -35.17 -9.94
CA PRO A 716 6.96 -35.36 -10.85
C PRO A 716 5.61 -35.48 -10.14
N LEU A 717 4.63 -34.67 -10.53
CA LEU A 717 3.29 -34.60 -9.93
C LEU A 717 2.56 -35.94 -9.96
N ARG A 718 2.75 -36.73 -11.02
CA ARG A 718 2.17 -38.08 -11.17
C ARG A 718 2.57 -39.07 -10.05
N THR A 719 3.61 -38.76 -9.28
CA THR A 719 4.07 -39.58 -8.15
C THR A 719 3.47 -39.15 -6.80
N LEU A 720 2.74 -38.03 -6.78
CA LEU A 720 2.21 -37.41 -5.58
C LEU A 720 0.77 -37.87 -5.31
N SER A 721 0.37 -37.79 -4.04
CA SER A 721 -1.03 -37.99 -3.61
C SER A 721 -1.94 -36.87 -4.13
N TYR A 722 -3.26 -37.05 -4.04
CA TYR A 722 -4.24 -36.04 -4.45
C TYR A 722 -3.98 -34.66 -3.81
N ILE A 723 -3.76 -34.60 -2.50
CA ILE A 723 -3.57 -33.33 -1.76
C ILE A 723 -2.31 -32.61 -2.24
N GLU A 724 -1.24 -33.36 -2.47
CA GLU A 724 0.01 -32.81 -2.99
C GLU A 724 -0.13 -32.40 -4.46
N GLN A 725 -0.80 -33.18 -5.30
CA GLN A 725 -1.11 -32.77 -6.69
C GLN A 725 -1.92 -31.46 -6.71
N GLU A 726 -2.98 -31.38 -5.92
CA GLU A 726 -3.83 -30.17 -5.79
C GLU A 726 -3.03 -28.96 -5.29
N ALA A 727 -2.01 -29.16 -4.46
CA ALA A 727 -1.15 -28.06 -4.01
C ALA A 727 -0.09 -27.65 -5.06
N ARG A 728 0.55 -28.63 -5.72
CA ARG A 728 1.75 -28.40 -6.55
C ARG A 728 1.46 -28.07 -8.02
N ILE A 729 0.24 -28.29 -8.50
CA ILE A 729 -0.16 -27.86 -9.85
C ILE A 729 0.06 -26.36 -10.02
N ASN A 730 0.83 -26.00 -11.06
CA ASN A 730 1.29 -24.63 -11.26
C ASN A 730 0.73 -23.97 -12.54
N ASN A 731 0.01 -24.73 -13.38
CA ASN A 731 -0.65 -24.23 -14.58
C ASN A 731 -1.87 -23.34 -14.26
N ALA A 732 -2.44 -23.36 -13.06
CA ALA A 732 -3.52 -22.46 -12.63
C ALA A 732 -4.65 -22.33 -13.68
N HIS A 733 -5.20 -21.12 -13.88
CA HIS A 733 -6.22 -20.88 -14.90
C HIS A 733 -5.59 -20.78 -16.31
N LEU A 734 -6.08 -21.59 -17.26
CA LEU A 734 -5.51 -21.69 -18.62
C LEU A 734 -6.01 -20.64 -19.62
N TYR A 735 -7.09 -19.93 -19.29
CA TYR A 735 -7.60 -18.79 -20.07
C TYR A 735 -7.33 -17.41 -19.43
N HIS A 736 -7.74 -17.17 -18.17
CA HIS A 736 -7.60 -15.88 -17.50
C HIS A 736 -6.14 -15.39 -17.40
N PRO A 737 -5.82 -14.15 -17.82
CA PRO A 737 -4.44 -13.68 -17.88
C PRO A 737 -3.83 -13.35 -16.49
N SER A 738 -4.64 -12.87 -15.54
CA SER A 738 -4.21 -12.62 -14.15
C SER A 738 -4.36 -13.83 -13.20
N PHE A 739 -4.01 -15.02 -13.66
CA PHE A 739 -4.26 -16.30 -12.97
C PHE A 739 -3.54 -16.48 -11.62
N LYS A 740 -2.58 -15.61 -11.26
CA LYS A 740 -1.77 -15.72 -10.04
C LYS A 740 -1.46 -14.36 -9.39
N SER A 741 -2.36 -13.39 -9.53
CA SER A 741 -2.13 -12.01 -9.09
C SER A 741 -1.91 -11.90 -7.57
N ARG A 742 -2.70 -12.63 -6.77
CA ARG A 742 -2.58 -12.74 -5.30
C ARG A 742 -2.33 -11.39 -4.61
N ILE A 743 -3.03 -10.33 -5.01
CA ILE A 743 -2.87 -8.99 -4.44
C ILE A 743 -3.16 -9.06 -2.93
N GLY A 744 -2.16 -8.70 -2.13
CA GLY A 744 -2.14 -8.90 -0.69
C GLY A 744 -0.89 -9.67 -0.23
N PHE A 745 -0.39 -10.61 -1.04
CA PHE A 745 0.88 -11.28 -0.78
C PHE A 745 2.06 -10.56 -1.41
N ASP A 746 3.10 -10.34 -0.61
CA ASP A 746 4.46 -10.18 -1.12
C ASP A 746 5.10 -11.54 -1.50
N LEU A 747 6.35 -11.55 -1.95
CA LEU A 747 7.02 -12.79 -2.40
C LEU A 747 7.37 -13.77 -1.27
N LYS A 748 7.64 -13.31 -0.05
CA LYS A 748 7.87 -14.20 1.10
C LYS A 748 6.56 -14.83 1.55
N GLU A 749 5.49 -14.04 1.61
CA GLU A 749 4.14 -14.53 1.90
C GLU A 749 3.65 -15.48 0.81
N ASN A 750 3.92 -15.18 -0.46
CA ASN A 750 3.64 -16.09 -1.58
C ASN A 750 4.40 -17.41 -1.41
N GLN A 751 5.68 -17.38 -1.09
CA GLN A 751 6.45 -18.61 -0.82
C GLN A 751 5.87 -19.41 0.35
N LYS A 752 5.43 -18.74 1.43
CA LYS A 752 4.92 -19.40 2.64
C LYS A 752 3.51 -19.98 2.46
N TYR A 753 2.61 -19.24 1.82
CA TYR A 753 1.17 -19.53 1.83
C TYR A 753 0.60 -19.93 0.47
N SER A 754 1.38 -19.82 -0.63
CA SER A 754 0.87 -20.30 -1.91
C SER A 754 0.86 -21.83 -2.00
N PRO A 755 -0.12 -22.42 -2.71
CA PRO A 755 -0.22 -23.87 -2.88
C PRO A 755 1.07 -24.50 -3.40
N GLU A 756 1.68 -23.88 -4.40
CA GLU A 756 2.76 -24.50 -5.17
C GLU A 756 4.08 -24.55 -4.40
N LEU A 757 4.27 -23.61 -3.47
CA LEU A 757 5.53 -23.40 -2.75
C LEU A 757 5.45 -23.75 -1.26
N SER A 758 4.26 -23.69 -0.67
CA SER A 758 4.07 -23.92 0.77
C SER A 758 4.40 -25.35 1.16
N GLN A 759 5.14 -25.50 2.26
CA GLN A 759 5.38 -26.79 2.91
C GLN A 759 4.26 -27.15 3.92
N GLY A 760 3.18 -26.37 3.96
CA GLY A 760 2.11 -26.48 4.93
C GLY A 760 2.36 -25.66 6.20
N PHE A 761 1.29 -25.34 6.92
CA PHE A 761 1.31 -24.53 8.13
C PHE A 761 0.10 -24.83 9.03
N SER A 762 0.25 -24.55 10.32
CA SER A 762 -0.87 -24.52 11.26
C SER A 762 -1.68 -23.25 11.11
N VAL A 763 -3.00 -23.35 11.27
CA VAL A 763 -3.91 -22.20 11.28
C VAL A 763 -3.93 -21.55 12.67
N GLN A 764 -4.30 -20.27 12.75
CA GLN A 764 -4.56 -19.62 14.03
C GLN A 764 -5.95 -20.03 14.50
N TRP A 765 -6.05 -20.69 15.65
CA TRP A 765 -7.33 -21.00 16.27
C TRP A 765 -7.74 -19.89 17.25
N ALA A 766 -9.03 -19.57 17.27
CA ALA A 766 -9.60 -18.65 18.23
C ALA A 766 -10.90 -19.22 18.79
N ALA A 767 -11.23 -18.91 20.04
CA ALA A 767 -12.58 -19.09 20.56
C ALA A 767 -13.36 -17.80 20.29
N THR A 768 -14.41 -17.87 19.45
CA THR A 768 -15.27 -16.73 19.14
C THR A 768 -16.61 -16.88 19.84
N HIS A 769 -17.00 -15.88 20.61
CA HIS A 769 -18.23 -15.90 21.39
C HIS A 769 -19.45 -16.00 20.47
N LYS A 770 -20.44 -16.83 20.85
CA LYS A 770 -21.61 -17.15 20.03
C LYS A 770 -22.44 -15.93 19.63
N SER A 771 -22.43 -14.86 20.44
CA SER A 771 -23.13 -13.60 20.09
C SER A 771 -22.57 -12.92 18.83
N LEU A 772 -21.31 -13.18 18.47
CA LEU A 772 -20.71 -12.67 17.25
C LEU A 772 -20.97 -13.55 16.03
N CYS A 773 -21.31 -14.81 16.23
CA CYS A 773 -21.28 -15.82 15.19
C CYS A 773 -22.67 -16.14 14.66
N LYS A 774 -22.72 -16.48 13.37
CA LYS A 774 -23.75 -17.31 12.79
C LYS A 774 -23.11 -18.61 12.31
N LEU A 775 -23.55 -19.71 12.91
CA LEU A 775 -23.13 -21.05 12.57
C LEU A 775 -24.26 -21.77 11.82
N VAL A 776 -23.92 -22.40 10.71
CA VAL A 776 -24.76 -23.37 10.02
C VAL A 776 -24.07 -24.72 10.01
N LEU A 777 -24.82 -25.78 10.31
CA LEU A 777 -24.33 -27.17 10.30
C LEU A 777 -25.22 -28.00 9.37
N SER A 778 -24.61 -28.98 8.72
CA SER A 778 -25.33 -30.07 8.03
C SER A 778 -26.16 -30.86 9.03
N GLU A 779 -27.24 -31.48 8.54
CA GLU A 779 -28.05 -32.42 9.33
C GLU A 779 -27.24 -33.63 9.85
N THR A 780 -26.05 -33.87 9.29
CA THR A 780 -25.22 -35.05 9.57
C THR A 780 -24.11 -34.83 10.60
N ILE A 781 -23.90 -33.60 11.09
CA ILE A 781 -22.81 -33.28 12.02
C ILE A 781 -23.26 -32.35 13.16
N ASN A 782 -22.68 -32.54 14.34
CA ASN A 782 -22.78 -31.58 15.46
C ASN A 782 -21.42 -30.96 15.81
N LEU A 783 -21.41 -29.89 16.62
CA LEU A 783 -20.19 -29.17 17.00
C LEU A 783 -19.11 -30.07 17.65
N ASN A 784 -19.50 -31.00 18.52
CA ASN A 784 -18.54 -31.89 19.18
C ASN A 784 -17.86 -32.82 18.16
N GLN A 785 -18.62 -33.34 17.20
CA GLN A 785 -18.07 -34.14 16.10
C GLN A 785 -17.15 -33.29 15.22
N LEU A 786 -17.54 -32.05 14.91
CA LEU A 786 -16.72 -31.12 14.12
C LEU A 786 -15.37 -30.85 14.79
N TYR A 787 -15.35 -30.59 16.10
CA TYR A 787 -14.10 -30.33 16.82
C TYR A 787 -13.18 -31.56 16.86
N LYS A 788 -13.75 -32.77 17.00
CA LYS A 788 -12.99 -34.02 16.97
C LYS A 788 -12.33 -34.33 15.62
N GLN A 789 -12.72 -33.64 14.55
CA GLN A 789 -12.04 -33.73 13.25
C GLN A 789 -10.69 -32.96 13.22
N HIS A 790 -10.48 -32.04 14.16
CA HIS A 790 -9.28 -31.20 14.19
C HIS A 790 -8.45 -31.35 15.47
N PHE A 791 -9.06 -31.84 16.54
CA PHE A 791 -8.46 -31.86 17.86
C PHE A 791 -8.61 -33.23 18.52
N SER A 792 -7.55 -33.70 19.17
CA SER A 792 -7.64 -34.86 20.06
C SER A 792 -8.44 -34.51 21.32
N ASP A 793 -8.91 -35.51 22.06
CA ASP A 793 -9.58 -35.27 23.34
C ASP A 793 -8.66 -34.52 24.34
N LYS A 794 -7.34 -34.70 24.23
CA LYS A 794 -6.33 -33.95 25.00
C LYS A 794 -6.30 -32.48 24.62
N ASP A 795 -6.31 -32.16 23.33
CA ASP A 795 -6.30 -30.77 22.86
C ASP A 795 -7.59 -30.06 23.27
N LEU A 796 -8.75 -30.72 23.17
CA LEU A 796 -10.02 -30.17 23.64
C LEU A 796 -10.06 -29.94 25.14
N HIS A 797 -9.39 -30.78 25.94
CA HIS A 797 -9.25 -30.56 27.36
C HIS A 797 -8.39 -29.31 27.63
N ALA A 798 -7.24 -29.18 26.97
CA ALA A 798 -6.36 -28.01 27.09
C ALA A 798 -7.06 -26.70 26.70
N ILE A 799 -7.87 -26.71 25.62
CA ILE A 799 -8.67 -25.55 25.21
C ILE A 799 -9.69 -25.16 26.28
N ARG A 800 -10.34 -26.15 26.93
CA ARG A 800 -11.27 -25.89 28.04
C ARG A 800 -10.57 -25.29 29.24
N GLU A 801 -9.39 -25.79 29.58
CA GLU A 801 -8.56 -25.23 30.66
C GLU A 801 -8.15 -23.79 30.35
N GLU A 802 -7.73 -23.51 29.10
CA GLU A 802 -7.36 -22.18 28.63
C GLU A 802 -8.55 -21.20 28.75
N LEU A 803 -9.74 -21.58 28.28
CA LEU A 803 -10.94 -20.74 28.42
C LEU A 803 -11.39 -20.55 29.87
N THR A 804 -11.24 -21.58 30.71
CA THR A 804 -11.50 -21.45 32.15
C THR A 804 -10.53 -20.45 32.80
N ALA A 805 -9.26 -20.41 32.38
CA ALA A 805 -8.29 -19.43 32.84
C ALA A 805 -8.64 -17.99 32.41
N HIS A 806 -9.34 -17.84 31.29
CA HIS A 806 -9.97 -16.58 30.86
C HIS A 806 -11.28 -16.25 31.61
N GLN A 807 -11.72 -17.09 32.54
CA GLN A 807 -12.97 -16.94 33.31
C GLN A 807 -14.23 -16.96 32.44
N VAL A 808 -14.20 -17.72 31.34
CA VAL A 808 -15.34 -17.88 30.42
C VAL A 808 -15.73 -19.35 30.24
N ASP A 809 -16.99 -19.62 29.91
CA ASP A 809 -17.48 -20.99 29.65
C ASP A 809 -17.20 -21.40 28.20
N PHE A 810 -16.57 -22.57 28.00
CA PHE A 810 -16.37 -23.18 26.68
C PHE A 810 -17.66 -23.24 25.84
N ASN A 811 -18.81 -23.48 26.48
CA ASN A 811 -20.09 -23.61 25.80
C ASN A 811 -20.62 -22.31 25.22
N ASP A 812 -20.09 -21.14 25.60
CA ASP A 812 -20.49 -19.85 25.05
C ASP A 812 -19.70 -19.45 23.80
N TYR A 813 -18.71 -20.26 23.43
CA TYR A 813 -17.79 -19.99 22.34
C TYR A 813 -17.86 -21.05 21.24
N ILE A 814 -17.39 -20.67 20.06
CA ILE A 814 -17.18 -21.54 18.90
C ILE A 814 -15.69 -21.48 18.54
N LEU A 815 -15.07 -22.64 18.36
CA LEU A 815 -13.68 -22.72 17.87
C LEU A 815 -13.64 -22.34 16.39
N SER A 816 -12.98 -21.24 16.08
CA SER A 816 -12.87 -20.62 14.77
C SER A 816 -11.45 -20.76 14.24
N PRO A 817 -11.23 -21.44 13.10
CA PRO A 817 -9.94 -21.43 12.43
C PRO A 817 -9.80 -20.17 11.58
N ILE A 818 -8.63 -19.56 11.63
CA ILE A 818 -8.29 -18.31 10.96
C ILE A 818 -6.97 -18.52 10.23
N HIS A 819 -6.90 -18.12 8.96
CA HIS A 819 -5.65 -18.22 8.22
C HIS A 819 -4.61 -17.31 8.90
N PRO A 820 -3.35 -17.74 9.13
CA PRO A 820 -2.36 -16.92 9.85
C PRO A 820 -2.15 -15.53 9.23
N TRP A 821 -2.01 -15.46 7.91
CA TRP A 821 -1.98 -14.16 7.20
C TRP A 821 -3.22 -13.29 7.45
N GLN A 822 -4.41 -13.90 7.53
CA GLN A 822 -5.65 -13.16 7.80
C GLN A 822 -5.69 -12.66 9.26
N TRP A 823 -5.16 -13.46 10.19
CA TRP A 823 -4.99 -13.06 11.58
C TRP A 823 -4.11 -11.81 11.67
N ASP A 824 -2.87 -11.90 11.18
CA ASP A 824 -1.85 -10.85 11.29
C ASP A 824 -2.27 -9.54 10.58
N LYS A 825 -2.90 -9.65 9.39
CA LYS A 825 -3.19 -8.49 8.55
C LYS A 825 -4.55 -7.87 8.79
N ILE A 826 -5.51 -8.64 9.32
CA ILE A 826 -6.91 -8.20 9.37
C ILE A 826 -7.51 -8.39 10.75
N ILE A 827 -7.49 -9.60 11.30
CA ILE A 827 -8.21 -9.87 12.56
C ILE A 827 -7.57 -9.12 13.72
N GLU A 828 -6.25 -9.22 13.86
CA GLU A 828 -5.52 -8.53 14.93
C GLU A 828 -5.64 -7.02 14.82
N LEU A 829 -5.74 -6.44 13.62
CA LEU A 829 -5.81 -4.98 13.46
C LEU A 829 -7.23 -4.41 13.60
N TYR A 830 -8.23 -5.09 13.04
CA TYR A 830 -9.59 -4.53 12.89
C TYR A 830 -10.63 -5.16 13.81
N TYR A 831 -10.25 -6.11 14.67
CA TYR A 831 -11.13 -6.73 15.67
C TYR A 831 -10.61 -6.55 17.10
N GLN A 832 -9.75 -5.55 17.35
CA GLN A 832 -9.19 -5.26 18.68
C GLN A 832 -10.25 -5.10 19.77
N ASP A 833 -11.38 -4.45 19.46
CA ASP A 833 -12.48 -4.32 20.42
C ASP A 833 -13.08 -5.68 20.79
N ALA A 834 -13.29 -6.56 19.81
CA ALA A 834 -13.80 -7.90 20.05
C ALA A 834 -12.79 -8.77 20.81
N ILE A 835 -11.49 -8.60 20.56
CA ILE A 835 -10.42 -9.30 21.27
C ILE A 835 -10.33 -8.81 22.72
N SER A 836 -10.31 -7.49 22.94
CA SER A 836 -10.19 -6.87 24.25
C SER A 836 -11.37 -7.18 25.16
N ASN A 837 -12.58 -7.28 24.57
CA ASN A 837 -13.80 -7.68 25.29
C ASN A 837 -13.96 -9.21 25.39
N GLN A 838 -12.93 -9.99 25.10
CA GLN A 838 -12.93 -11.46 25.13
C GLN A 838 -14.02 -12.11 24.27
N LEU A 839 -14.56 -11.40 23.27
CA LEU A 839 -15.48 -11.97 22.29
C LEU A 839 -14.74 -12.78 21.23
N ILE A 840 -13.44 -12.54 21.04
CA ILE A 840 -12.53 -13.36 20.26
C ILE A 840 -11.28 -13.61 21.13
N ILE A 841 -11.04 -14.85 21.52
CA ILE A 841 -9.89 -15.23 22.34
C ILE A 841 -8.93 -16.06 21.47
N PRO A 842 -7.72 -15.58 21.15
CA PRO A 842 -6.72 -16.40 20.45
C PRO A 842 -6.32 -17.59 21.34
N LEU A 843 -6.31 -18.79 20.76
CA LEU A 843 -5.95 -20.01 21.47
C LEU A 843 -4.48 -20.36 21.22
N LYS A 844 -3.79 -20.88 22.24
CA LYS A 844 -2.37 -21.27 22.16
C LYS A 844 -2.16 -22.69 21.62
N ILE A 845 -3.18 -23.31 21.06
CA ILE A 845 -3.12 -24.66 20.48
C ILE A 845 -2.55 -24.59 19.05
N ALA A 846 -1.51 -25.39 18.77
CA ALA A 846 -0.94 -25.46 17.42
C ALA A 846 -1.91 -26.10 16.41
N GLY A 847 -2.73 -27.06 16.84
CA GLY A 847 -3.65 -27.80 15.97
C GLY A 847 -2.95 -28.57 14.84
N PRO A 848 -3.72 -29.05 13.84
CA PRO A 848 -3.16 -29.77 12.70
C PRO A 848 -2.35 -28.86 11.76
N THR A 849 -1.46 -29.48 10.98
CA THR A 849 -0.80 -28.82 9.85
C THR A 849 -1.67 -28.97 8.62
N TYR A 850 -1.86 -27.87 7.89
CA TYR A 850 -2.64 -27.85 6.66
C TYR A 850 -1.80 -27.43 5.46
N LEU A 851 -2.15 -27.96 4.29
CA LEU A 851 -1.55 -27.60 3.01
C LEU A 851 -2.54 -26.78 2.17
N PRO A 852 -2.18 -25.57 1.71
CA PRO A 852 -3.02 -24.78 0.84
C PRO A 852 -3.23 -25.48 -0.51
N GLN A 853 -4.49 -25.58 -0.93
CA GLN A 853 -4.94 -26.15 -2.20
C GLN A 853 -5.07 -25.03 -3.25
N GLN A 854 -5.34 -25.34 -4.53
CA GLN A 854 -5.32 -24.34 -5.64
C GLN A 854 -6.08 -23.02 -5.38
N SER A 855 -7.11 -23.02 -4.52
CA SER A 855 -7.86 -21.81 -4.14
C SER A 855 -7.10 -20.87 -3.18
N ILE A 856 -5.92 -21.29 -2.71
CA ILE A 856 -5.06 -20.69 -1.67
C ILE A 856 -5.68 -20.82 -0.27
N ARG A 857 -6.94 -20.39 -0.13
CA ARG A 857 -7.67 -20.33 1.13
C ARG A 857 -8.36 -21.63 1.57
N THR A 858 -8.41 -22.63 0.70
CA THR A 858 -8.83 -23.99 1.08
C THR A 858 -7.59 -24.76 1.50
N LEU A 859 -7.61 -25.28 2.73
CA LEU A 859 -6.49 -25.92 3.38
C LEU A 859 -6.86 -27.37 3.69
N SER A 860 -6.14 -28.32 3.11
CA SER A 860 -6.31 -29.75 3.38
C SER A 860 -5.47 -30.15 4.58
N ASN A 861 -6.03 -30.92 5.50
CA ASN A 861 -5.28 -31.41 6.66
C ASN A 861 -4.27 -32.47 6.21
N ILE A 862 -2.97 -32.24 6.44
CA ILE A 862 -1.90 -33.20 6.10
C ILE A 862 -1.42 -34.00 7.31
N THR A 863 -1.87 -33.64 8.52
CA THR A 863 -1.70 -34.47 9.72
C THR A 863 -2.65 -35.68 9.69
N ASP A 864 -3.87 -35.48 9.20
CA ASP A 864 -4.84 -36.54 8.91
C ASP A 864 -5.56 -36.22 7.60
N ILE A 865 -5.21 -36.95 6.55
CA ILE A 865 -5.75 -36.75 5.20
C ILE A 865 -7.25 -37.09 5.11
N SER A 866 -7.79 -37.82 6.07
CA SER A 866 -9.21 -38.13 6.13
C SER A 866 -10.03 -37.00 6.78
N ALA A 867 -9.40 -36.14 7.56
CA ALA A 867 -10.09 -35.05 8.24
C ALA A 867 -10.63 -33.97 7.27
N LEU A 868 -11.57 -33.17 7.77
CA LEU A 868 -12.18 -32.08 7.01
C LEU A 868 -11.14 -31.05 6.56
N SER A 869 -11.31 -30.57 5.32
CA SER A 869 -10.59 -29.40 4.82
C SER A 869 -11.25 -28.11 5.31
N LEU A 870 -10.44 -27.05 5.42
CA LEU A 870 -10.87 -25.73 5.87
C LEU A 870 -10.84 -24.75 4.71
N LYS A 871 -11.97 -24.13 4.36
CA LYS A 871 -12.00 -22.95 3.49
C LYS A 871 -12.11 -21.72 4.36
N LEU A 872 -11.07 -20.89 4.38
CA LEU A 872 -10.94 -19.75 5.30
C LEU A 872 -11.16 -18.41 4.57
N ALA A 873 -11.63 -17.42 5.30
CA ALA A 873 -11.66 -16.04 4.81
C ALA A 873 -10.24 -15.52 4.58
N MET A 874 -10.04 -14.79 3.48
CA MET A 874 -8.76 -14.14 3.20
C MET A 874 -8.98 -12.84 2.41
N ASN A 875 -8.58 -11.70 2.96
CA ASN A 875 -8.70 -10.38 2.31
C ASN A 875 -7.63 -10.19 1.22
N LEU A 876 -7.64 -11.08 0.23
CA LEU A 876 -6.72 -11.12 -0.90
C LEU A 876 -7.52 -11.16 -2.20
N VAL A 877 -7.01 -10.56 -3.27
CA VAL A 877 -7.60 -10.67 -4.61
C VAL A 877 -6.72 -11.60 -5.45
N ASN A 878 -7.30 -12.65 -6.03
CA ASN A 878 -6.59 -13.55 -6.95
C ASN A 878 -7.47 -13.88 -8.14
N THR A 879 -6.93 -13.93 -9.36
CA THR A 879 -7.75 -14.07 -10.57
C THR A 879 -8.89 -13.05 -10.54
N SER A 880 -8.55 -11.82 -10.15
CA SER A 880 -9.48 -10.69 -10.18
C SER A 880 -10.72 -10.77 -9.27
N THR A 881 -10.85 -11.82 -8.46
CA THR A 881 -11.94 -12.01 -7.50
C THR A 881 -11.43 -11.91 -6.08
N SER A 882 -12.20 -11.24 -5.21
CA SER A 882 -11.94 -11.21 -3.77
C SER A 882 -12.06 -12.62 -3.16
N ARG A 883 -11.15 -12.94 -2.24
CA ARG A 883 -11.11 -14.23 -1.52
C ARG A 883 -11.69 -14.11 -0.10
N VAL A 884 -12.47 -13.07 0.17
CA VAL A 884 -13.35 -13.01 1.36
C VAL A 884 -14.46 -14.07 1.26
N LEU A 885 -14.99 -14.50 2.40
CA LEU A 885 -16.13 -15.41 2.47
C LEU A 885 -17.35 -14.61 2.91
N ALA A 886 -18.21 -14.26 1.95
CA ALA A 886 -19.39 -13.45 2.22
C ALA A 886 -20.33 -14.17 3.21
N PRO A 887 -20.84 -13.49 4.26
CA PRO A 887 -21.63 -14.17 5.28
C PRO A 887 -22.83 -14.95 4.71
N HIS A 888 -23.57 -14.37 3.76
CA HIS A 888 -24.74 -15.02 3.16
C HIS A 888 -24.40 -16.32 2.42
N THR A 889 -23.26 -16.39 1.72
CA THR A 889 -22.84 -17.64 1.04
C THR A 889 -22.39 -18.69 2.05
N VAL A 890 -21.70 -18.30 3.12
CA VAL A 890 -21.30 -19.19 4.21
C VAL A 890 -22.53 -19.79 4.91
N GLN A 891 -23.59 -19.01 5.14
CA GLN A 891 -24.84 -19.50 5.72
C GLN A 891 -25.60 -20.47 4.81
N ASN A 892 -25.35 -20.42 3.50
CA ASN A 892 -25.97 -21.32 2.52
C ASN A 892 -25.16 -22.62 2.31
N ALA A 893 -23.88 -22.65 2.67
CA ALA A 893 -22.94 -23.71 2.34
C ALA A 893 -23.44 -25.13 2.69
N ALA A 894 -23.80 -25.36 3.96
CA ALA A 894 -24.24 -26.68 4.43
C ALA A 894 -25.61 -27.08 3.87
N LYS A 895 -26.58 -26.15 3.89
CA LYS A 895 -27.92 -26.39 3.36
C LYS A 895 -27.89 -26.78 1.88
N MET A 896 -27.10 -26.05 1.10
CA MET A 896 -27.01 -26.26 -0.33
C MET A 896 -26.23 -27.54 -0.69
N SER A 897 -25.19 -27.86 0.09
CA SER A 897 -24.46 -29.12 -0.06
C SER A 897 -25.32 -30.34 0.28
N ASP A 898 -26.10 -30.28 1.37
CA ASP A 898 -27.03 -31.35 1.75
C ASP A 898 -28.15 -31.52 0.71
N TRP A 899 -28.67 -30.42 0.18
CA TRP A 899 -29.66 -30.45 -0.90
C TRP A 899 -29.13 -31.10 -2.18
N LEU A 900 -27.97 -30.67 -2.66
CA LEU A 900 -27.34 -31.25 -3.85
C LEU A 900 -27.00 -32.73 -3.64
N TYR A 901 -26.47 -33.08 -2.46
CA TYR A 901 -26.19 -34.48 -2.09
C TYR A 901 -27.46 -35.33 -2.16
N LYS A 902 -28.56 -34.88 -1.54
CA LYS A 902 -29.85 -35.59 -1.57
C LYS A 902 -30.37 -35.78 -3.01
N ILE A 903 -30.28 -34.75 -3.86
CA ILE A 903 -30.67 -34.84 -5.27
C ILE A 903 -29.88 -35.92 -6.00
N VAL A 904 -28.55 -35.94 -5.87
CA VAL A 904 -27.70 -36.92 -6.55
C VAL A 904 -27.89 -38.33 -5.97
N GLU A 905 -28.03 -38.46 -4.66
CA GLU A 905 -28.21 -39.75 -3.98
C GLU A 905 -29.56 -40.40 -4.34
N GLN A 906 -30.62 -39.60 -4.47
CA GLN A 906 -31.96 -40.05 -4.85
C GLN A 906 -32.18 -40.18 -6.37
N ASP A 907 -31.22 -39.77 -7.19
CA ASP A 907 -31.32 -39.90 -8.64
C ASP A 907 -31.33 -41.38 -9.08
N HIS A 908 -32.47 -41.91 -9.53
CA HIS A 908 -32.56 -43.29 -10.00
C HIS A 908 -32.19 -43.48 -11.47
N ILE A 909 -31.91 -42.38 -12.19
CA ILE A 909 -31.65 -42.38 -13.63
C ILE A 909 -30.16 -42.56 -13.88
N LEU A 910 -29.31 -41.85 -13.12
CA LEU A 910 -27.87 -42.08 -13.13
C LEU A 910 -27.53 -43.41 -12.45
N GLU A 911 -26.80 -44.26 -13.18
CA GLU A 911 -26.23 -45.49 -12.62
C GLU A 911 -25.41 -45.17 -11.37
N LYS A 912 -25.59 -45.94 -10.29
CA LYS A 912 -24.92 -45.72 -8.98
C LYS A 912 -23.41 -45.50 -9.10
N GLN A 913 -22.75 -46.22 -10.01
CA GLN A 913 -21.31 -46.12 -10.25
C GLN A 913 -20.87 -44.79 -10.89
N ARG A 914 -21.76 -44.10 -11.61
CA ARG A 914 -21.51 -42.82 -12.32
C ARG A 914 -22.00 -41.58 -11.56
N LYS A 915 -22.72 -41.76 -10.44
CA LYS A 915 -23.14 -40.63 -9.61
C LYS A 915 -21.91 -39.86 -9.11
N PRO A 916 -21.84 -38.54 -9.31
CA PRO A 916 -20.71 -37.77 -8.84
C PRO A 916 -20.69 -37.76 -7.31
N VAL A 917 -19.49 -37.76 -6.73
CA VAL A 917 -19.31 -37.53 -5.30
C VAL A 917 -19.53 -36.04 -5.03
N ILE A 918 -20.37 -35.71 -4.05
CA ILE A 918 -20.56 -34.34 -3.58
C ILE A 918 -19.70 -34.17 -2.34
N LEU A 919 -18.57 -33.44 -2.43
CA LEU A 919 -17.73 -33.12 -1.28
C LEU A 919 -18.42 -32.02 -0.47
N ARG A 920 -19.25 -32.43 0.48
CA ARG A 920 -20.19 -31.53 1.16
C ARG A 920 -19.46 -30.51 2.02
N GLU A 921 -19.98 -29.29 2.02
CA GLU A 921 -19.56 -28.20 2.90
C GLU A 921 -20.35 -28.25 4.20
N ILE A 922 -20.03 -29.21 5.06
CA ILE A 922 -20.90 -29.65 6.17
C ILE A 922 -21.03 -28.65 7.33
N ALA A 923 -20.23 -27.58 7.38
CA ALA A 923 -20.38 -26.52 8.35
C ALA A 923 -19.91 -25.17 7.79
N GLY A 924 -20.52 -24.09 8.25
CA GLY A 924 -20.15 -22.72 7.90
C GLY A 924 -20.27 -21.80 9.11
N LEU A 925 -19.26 -20.96 9.34
CA LEU A 925 -19.20 -19.99 10.43
C LEU A 925 -18.88 -18.61 9.85
N SER A 926 -19.65 -17.59 10.21
CA SER A 926 -19.39 -16.20 9.83
C SER A 926 -19.77 -15.24 10.95
N ILE A 927 -19.16 -14.04 11.00
CA ILE A 927 -19.58 -12.99 11.94
C ILE A 927 -20.92 -12.34 11.52
N ASN A 928 -21.73 -11.96 12.51
CA ASN A 928 -23.06 -11.34 12.38
C ASN A 928 -23.13 -9.87 12.86
N GLN A 929 -22.00 -9.22 13.12
CA GLN A 929 -21.98 -7.83 13.58
C GLN A 929 -22.22 -6.80 12.47
N PRO A 930 -22.74 -5.60 12.82
CA PRO A 930 -22.77 -4.47 11.91
C PRO A 930 -21.35 -4.16 11.43
N ILE A 931 -21.20 -4.05 10.12
CA ILE A 931 -19.90 -3.85 9.49
C ILE A 931 -19.56 -2.37 9.60
N ALA A 932 -18.63 -2.05 10.50
CA ALA A 932 -18.18 -0.69 10.72
C ALA A 932 -17.22 -0.23 9.60
N LEU A 933 -16.40 -1.17 9.10
CA LEU A 933 -15.43 -0.92 8.03
C LEU A 933 -15.58 -1.94 6.89
N ALA A 934 -15.42 -1.49 5.65
CA ALA A 934 -15.53 -2.37 4.47
C ALA A 934 -14.60 -3.59 4.53
N VAL A 935 -13.40 -3.44 5.13
CA VAL A 935 -12.41 -4.51 5.30
C VAL A 935 -12.91 -5.68 6.18
N GLN A 936 -13.92 -5.45 7.03
CA GLN A 936 -14.47 -6.47 7.92
C GLN A 936 -15.50 -7.38 7.23
N TYR A 937 -16.06 -6.98 6.07
CA TYR A 937 -17.07 -7.79 5.36
C TYR A 937 -16.48 -9.14 4.90
N GLY A 938 -16.96 -10.23 5.50
CA GLY A 938 -16.50 -11.58 5.19
C GLY A 938 -15.05 -11.88 5.59
N ALA A 939 -14.48 -11.09 6.50
CA ALA A 939 -13.09 -11.20 6.95
C ALA A 939 -12.88 -12.28 8.03
N LEU A 940 -13.90 -12.58 8.85
CA LEU A 940 -13.88 -13.70 9.77
C LEU A 940 -15.00 -14.68 9.41
N ALA A 941 -14.64 -15.67 8.61
CA ALA A 941 -15.52 -16.76 8.24
C ALA A 941 -14.73 -18.02 7.85
N CYS A 942 -15.37 -19.17 8.00
CA CYS A 942 -14.83 -20.46 7.63
C CYS A 942 -15.96 -21.38 7.12
N ILE A 943 -15.63 -22.24 6.16
CA ILE A 943 -16.44 -23.39 5.75
C ILE A 943 -15.60 -24.65 5.95
N TRP A 944 -16.20 -25.70 6.47
CA TRP A 944 -15.60 -27.04 6.57
C TRP A 944 -16.13 -27.93 5.46
N ARG A 945 -15.25 -28.68 4.81
CA ARG A 945 -15.60 -29.57 3.70
C ARG A 945 -15.03 -30.97 3.88
N GLU A 946 -15.83 -31.97 3.53
CA GLU A 946 -15.44 -33.38 3.55
C GLU A 946 -14.19 -33.66 2.70
N SER A 947 -13.39 -34.60 3.18
CA SER A 947 -12.22 -35.11 2.45
C SER A 947 -12.63 -36.10 1.36
N ILE A 948 -11.96 -36.04 0.21
CA ILE A 948 -12.14 -37.02 -0.88
C ILE A 948 -11.79 -38.44 -0.44
N TYR A 949 -10.88 -38.60 0.54
CA TYR A 949 -10.40 -39.91 0.97
C TYR A 949 -11.48 -40.76 1.65
N HIS A 950 -12.59 -40.18 2.09
CA HIS A 950 -13.76 -40.94 2.58
C HIS A 950 -14.53 -41.65 1.45
N TYR A 951 -14.32 -41.24 0.21
CA TYR A 951 -15.08 -41.69 -0.95
C TYR A 951 -14.29 -42.59 -1.89
N LEU A 952 -13.01 -42.83 -1.60
CA LEU A 952 -12.14 -43.71 -2.39
C LEU A 952 -12.31 -45.16 -1.92
N ASN A 953 -12.62 -46.06 -2.85
CA ASN A 953 -12.60 -47.50 -2.60
C ASN A 953 -11.17 -48.07 -2.71
N GLU A 954 -10.99 -49.32 -2.30
CA GLU A 954 -9.71 -50.01 -2.41
C GLU A 954 -9.21 -50.06 -3.87
N GLY A 955 -7.99 -49.56 -4.10
CA GLY A 955 -7.37 -49.44 -5.41
C GLY A 955 -7.81 -48.21 -6.23
N GLU A 956 -8.69 -47.36 -5.71
CA GLU A 956 -8.99 -46.06 -6.31
C GLU A 956 -8.03 -44.97 -5.83
N SER A 957 -7.83 -43.96 -6.66
CA SER A 957 -7.06 -42.76 -6.37
C SER A 957 -7.76 -41.54 -6.97
N ALA A 958 -7.30 -40.35 -6.58
CA ALA A 958 -7.87 -39.09 -7.04
C ALA A 958 -6.79 -38.18 -7.64
N THR A 959 -7.17 -37.47 -8.70
CA THR A 959 -6.37 -36.41 -9.33
C THR A 959 -7.28 -35.23 -9.64
N PRO A 960 -6.87 -33.98 -9.35
CA PRO A 960 -7.67 -32.84 -9.75
C PRO A 960 -7.79 -32.72 -11.26
N VAL A 961 -8.93 -32.27 -11.78
CA VAL A 961 -9.16 -32.22 -13.22
C VAL A 961 -8.22 -31.22 -13.93
N THR A 962 -7.74 -30.19 -13.23
CA THR A 962 -6.67 -29.31 -13.75
C THR A 962 -5.37 -30.07 -14.05
N GLY A 963 -5.11 -31.17 -13.34
CA GLY A 963 -3.97 -32.05 -13.55
C GLY A 963 -4.02 -32.81 -14.89
N LEU A 964 -5.21 -32.98 -15.49
CA LEU A 964 -5.34 -33.62 -16.81
C LEU A 964 -4.66 -32.80 -17.93
N MET A 965 -4.50 -31.50 -17.70
CA MET A 965 -3.92 -30.52 -18.63
C MET A 965 -2.58 -29.95 -18.11
N GLN A 966 -1.92 -30.69 -17.22
CA GLN A 966 -0.65 -30.29 -16.61
C GLN A 966 0.50 -31.04 -17.28
N LEU A 967 1.53 -30.28 -17.68
CA LEU A 967 2.84 -30.84 -17.99
C LEU A 967 3.64 -30.99 -16.71
N ASP A 968 4.29 -32.13 -16.57
CA ASP A 968 5.11 -32.45 -15.42
C ASP A 968 6.53 -31.86 -15.57
N THR A 969 7.40 -32.02 -14.57
CA THR A 969 8.76 -31.45 -14.59
C THR A 969 9.62 -32.00 -15.73
N ASP A 970 9.30 -33.18 -16.26
CA ASP A 970 9.94 -33.79 -17.42
C ASP A 970 9.29 -33.41 -18.77
N GLN A 971 8.44 -32.36 -18.78
CA GLN A 971 7.71 -31.85 -19.93
C GLN A 971 6.75 -32.86 -20.60
N LYS A 972 6.41 -33.94 -19.90
CA LYS A 972 5.38 -34.89 -20.34
C LYS A 972 4.04 -34.55 -19.67
N PRO A 973 2.91 -34.74 -20.34
CA PRO A 973 1.61 -34.67 -19.69
C PRO A 973 1.53 -35.60 -18.48
N LEU A 974 0.90 -35.15 -17.38
CA LEU A 974 0.67 -35.97 -16.19
C LEU A 974 -0.04 -37.30 -16.54
N ILE A 975 -0.97 -37.23 -17.50
CA ILE A 975 -1.79 -38.36 -17.98
C ILE A 975 -1.09 -39.27 -19.01
N ASP A 976 0.17 -39.00 -19.39
CA ASP A 976 0.87 -39.72 -20.47
C ASP A 976 0.91 -41.23 -20.28
N HIS A 977 1.14 -41.68 -19.05
CA HIS A 977 1.12 -43.11 -18.73
C HIS A 977 -0.27 -43.75 -18.87
N TRP A 978 -1.34 -43.03 -18.53
CA TRP A 978 -2.72 -43.49 -18.70
C TRP A 978 -3.08 -43.61 -20.18
N ILE A 979 -2.71 -42.60 -20.97
CA ILE A 979 -2.96 -42.60 -22.41
C ILE A 979 -2.21 -43.73 -23.10
N LYS A 980 -0.95 -44.00 -22.73
CA LYS A 980 -0.16 -45.12 -23.26
C LYS A 980 -0.73 -46.48 -22.89
N GLN A 981 -1.27 -46.61 -21.68
CA GLN A 981 -1.80 -47.87 -21.18
C GLN A 981 -3.17 -48.22 -21.80
N TYR A 982 -4.07 -47.24 -21.90
CA TYR A 982 -5.47 -47.48 -22.28
C TYR A 982 -5.82 -47.05 -23.70
N GLY A 983 -4.97 -46.23 -24.35
CA GLY A 983 -5.30 -45.53 -25.58
C GLY A 983 -6.19 -44.31 -25.34
N ILE A 984 -5.97 -43.25 -26.11
CA ILE A 984 -6.62 -41.95 -25.92
C ILE A 984 -8.15 -42.02 -26.08
N GLU A 985 -8.65 -42.74 -27.08
CA GLU A 985 -10.10 -42.81 -27.36
C GLU A 985 -10.86 -43.53 -26.26
N PHE A 986 -10.40 -44.72 -25.86
CA PHE A 986 -11.06 -45.48 -24.79
C PHE A 986 -10.99 -44.75 -23.45
N TRP A 987 -9.84 -44.16 -23.12
CA TRP A 987 -9.67 -43.37 -21.90
C TRP A 987 -10.60 -42.14 -21.90
N LEU A 988 -10.65 -41.40 -23.01
CA LEU A 988 -11.48 -40.21 -23.17
C LEU A 988 -12.98 -40.56 -23.13
N GLU A 989 -13.40 -41.64 -23.79
CA GLU A 989 -14.79 -42.10 -23.74
C GLU A 989 -15.22 -42.38 -22.30
N LYS A 990 -14.37 -43.05 -21.50
CA LYS A 990 -14.63 -43.29 -20.07
C LYS A 990 -14.67 -41.99 -19.29
N LEU A 991 -13.75 -41.06 -19.52
CA LEU A 991 -13.75 -39.76 -18.88
C LEU A 991 -15.06 -39.01 -19.14
N LEU A 992 -15.44 -38.87 -20.42
CA LEU A 992 -16.64 -38.14 -20.82
C LEU A 992 -17.91 -38.81 -20.25
N LYS A 993 -18.04 -40.15 -20.33
CA LYS A 993 -19.21 -40.88 -19.82
C LYS A 993 -19.32 -40.88 -18.30
N ASN A 994 -18.21 -41.00 -17.58
CA ASN A 994 -18.23 -41.23 -16.15
C ASN A 994 -18.04 -39.95 -15.31
N ALA A 995 -17.35 -38.94 -15.83
CA ALA A 995 -17.05 -37.71 -15.10
C ALA A 995 -17.86 -36.49 -15.61
N TYR A 996 -18.01 -36.34 -16.92
CA TYR A 996 -18.64 -35.14 -17.51
C TYR A 996 -20.15 -35.29 -17.77
N LEU A 997 -20.59 -36.43 -18.31
CA LEU A 997 -22.02 -36.69 -18.56
C LEU A 997 -22.90 -36.52 -17.32
N PRO A 998 -22.52 -36.98 -16.10
CA PRO A 998 -23.35 -36.78 -14.92
C PRO A 998 -23.59 -35.31 -14.55
N ILE A 999 -22.69 -34.40 -14.91
CA ILE A 999 -22.81 -32.97 -14.62
C ILE A 999 -23.83 -32.34 -15.57
N MET A 1000 -23.77 -32.68 -16.87
CA MET A 1000 -24.77 -32.27 -17.85
C MET A 1000 -26.15 -32.84 -17.49
N HIS A 1001 -26.19 -34.09 -17.02
CA HIS A 1001 -27.39 -34.73 -16.51
C HIS A 1001 -28.02 -33.97 -15.34
N ILE A 1002 -27.23 -33.43 -14.41
CA ILE A 1002 -27.76 -32.64 -13.28
C ILE A 1002 -28.53 -31.41 -13.78
N LEU A 1003 -28.04 -30.72 -14.81
CA LEU A 1003 -28.78 -29.64 -15.45
C LEU A 1003 -30.04 -30.15 -16.15
N TRP A 1004 -29.89 -31.12 -17.08
CA TRP A 1004 -31.02 -31.63 -17.87
C TRP A 1004 -32.11 -32.25 -17.02
N CYS A 1005 -31.77 -32.97 -15.96
CA CYS A 1005 -32.75 -33.70 -15.18
C CYS A 1005 -33.31 -32.85 -14.03
N HIS A 1006 -32.45 -32.12 -13.31
CA HIS A 1006 -32.83 -31.45 -12.07
C HIS A 1006 -32.93 -29.93 -12.19
N GLY A 1007 -32.36 -29.32 -13.23
CA GLY A 1007 -32.43 -27.87 -13.47
C GLY A 1007 -31.40 -27.09 -12.65
N LEU A 1008 -30.31 -27.77 -12.28
CA LEU A 1008 -29.21 -27.21 -11.49
C LEU A 1008 -27.99 -27.01 -12.39
N ALA A 1009 -27.54 -25.77 -12.49
CA ALA A 1009 -26.31 -25.43 -13.16
C ALA A 1009 -25.18 -25.32 -12.11
N LEU A 1010 -24.10 -26.06 -12.33
CA LEU A 1010 -22.96 -26.14 -11.42
C LEU A 1010 -21.75 -25.45 -12.05
N GLU A 1011 -21.03 -24.65 -11.26
CA GLU A 1011 -19.76 -24.03 -11.62
C GLU A 1011 -18.66 -25.11 -11.72
N SER A 1012 -18.70 -25.85 -12.81
CA SER A 1012 -17.95 -27.10 -13.02
C SER A 1012 -16.67 -26.88 -13.84
N HIS A 1013 -16.00 -25.77 -13.56
CA HIS A 1013 -14.65 -25.52 -14.07
C HIS A 1013 -13.68 -26.55 -13.48
N ALA A 1014 -12.55 -26.78 -14.15
CA ALA A 1014 -11.61 -27.86 -13.81
C ALA A 1014 -11.17 -27.85 -12.32
N GLN A 1015 -10.98 -26.68 -11.71
CA GLN A 1015 -10.60 -26.57 -10.31
C GLN A 1015 -11.68 -27.08 -9.31
N ASN A 1016 -12.96 -27.12 -9.68
CA ASN A 1016 -14.05 -27.61 -8.82
C ASN A 1016 -14.36 -29.09 -9.04
N MET A 1017 -13.59 -29.75 -9.92
CA MET A 1017 -13.74 -31.16 -10.24
C MET A 1017 -12.49 -31.95 -9.84
N VAL A 1018 -12.72 -33.12 -9.27
CA VAL A 1018 -11.69 -34.13 -8.98
C VAL A 1018 -12.07 -35.40 -9.72
N LEU A 1019 -11.11 -35.99 -10.42
CA LEU A 1019 -11.28 -37.28 -11.07
C LEU A 1019 -10.93 -38.39 -10.09
N ILE A 1020 -11.89 -39.27 -9.79
CA ILE A 1020 -11.62 -40.56 -9.16
C ILE A 1020 -11.28 -41.55 -10.28
N HIS A 1021 -10.16 -42.25 -10.15
CA HIS A 1021 -9.68 -43.20 -11.14
C HIS A 1021 -9.13 -44.47 -10.48
N LYS A 1022 -9.06 -45.55 -11.25
CA LYS A 1022 -8.35 -46.78 -10.89
C LYS A 1022 -7.20 -46.98 -11.87
N ASP A 1023 -5.97 -46.83 -11.39
CA ASP A 1023 -4.74 -46.87 -12.21
C ASP A 1023 -4.78 -45.93 -13.44
N GLY A 1024 -5.49 -44.80 -13.31
CA GLY A 1024 -5.68 -43.80 -14.35
C GLY A 1024 -6.91 -43.94 -15.21
N LEU A 1025 -7.63 -45.07 -15.13
CA LEU A 1025 -8.89 -45.23 -15.84
C LEU A 1025 -10.01 -44.46 -15.11
N PRO A 1026 -10.73 -43.54 -15.79
CA PRO A 1026 -11.77 -42.71 -15.18
C PRO A 1026 -12.93 -43.51 -14.59
N VAL A 1027 -13.19 -43.36 -13.29
CA VAL A 1027 -14.30 -44.04 -12.58
C VAL A 1027 -15.50 -43.14 -12.41
N LYS A 1028 -15.32 -41.93 -11.84
CA LYS A 1028 -16.36 -40.91 -11.67
C LYS A 1028 -15.77 -39.56 -11.28
N ALA A 1029 -16.56 -38.50 -11.32
CA ALA A 1029 -16.18 -37.19 -10.79
C ALA A 1029 -16.52 -37.04 -9.30
N ALA A 1030 -15.74 -36.22 -8.59
CA ALA A 1030 -16.14 -35.56 -7.35
C ALA A 1030 -16.20 -34.05 -7.56
N LEU A 1031 -17.20 -33.40 -6.97
CA LEU A 1031 -17.50 -31.98 -7.12
C LEU A 1031 -17.35 -31.27 -5.78
N LYS A 1032 -16.93 -30.00 -5.81
CA LYS A 1032 -16.72 -29.17 -4.61
C LYS A 1032 -17.01 -27.69 -4.90
N ASP A 1033 -16.99 -26.86 -3.85
CA ASP A 1033 -17.16 -25.40 -3.90
C ASP A 1033 -18.59 -24.94 -4.24
N PHE A 1034 -19.59 -25.40 -3.47
CA PHE A 1034 -21.01 -25.18 -3.77
C PHE A 1034 -21.56 -23.84 -3.28
N HIS A 1035 -21.21 -23.37 -2.08
CA HIS A 1035 -21.74 -22.17 -1.39
C HIS A 1035 -21.97 -20.91 -2.25
N ASP A 1036 -21.23 -20.73 -3.34
CA ASP A 1036 -21.38 -19.62 -4.30
C ASP A 1036 -21.49 -20.09 -5.78
N GLY A 1037 -21.28 -21.39 -6.03
CA GLY A 1037 -21.09 -21.98 -7.36
C GLY A 1037 -22.27 -22.79 -7.91
N ILE A 1038 -23.48 -22.62 -7.36
CA ILE A 1038 -24.71 -23.22 -7.91
C ILE A 1038 -25.63 -22.11 -8.42
N ARG A 1039 -26.25 -22.36 -9.58
CA ARG A 1039 -27.31 -21.54 -10.16
C ARG A 1039 -28.53 -22.41 -10.44
N PHE A 1040 -29.72 -21.87 -10.18
CA PHE A 1040 -30.97 -22.58 -10.45
C PHE A 1040 -32.10 -21.61 -10.83
N SER A 1041 -33.23 -22.16 -11.27
CA SER A 1041 -34.47 -21.43 -11.43
C SER A 1041 -35.58 -22.18 -10.71
N ARG A 1042 -36.27 -21.55 -9.75
CA ARG A 1042 -37.34 -22.22 -8.99
C ARG A 1042 -38.40 -22.86 -9.88
N HIS A 1043 -38.71 -22.23 -11.02
CA HIS A 1043 -39.71 -22.72 -11.97
C HIS A 1043 -39.20 -23.84 -12.89
N LEU A 1044 -37.88 -24.01 -13.01
CA LEU A 1044 -37.26 -25.03 -13.86
C LEU A 1044 -36.65 -26.18 -13.03
N LEU A 1045 -36.73 -26.13 -11.70
CA LEU A 1045 -36.38 -27.25 -10.84
C LEU A 1045 -37.38 -28.38 -11.05
N ARG A 1046 -36.86 -29.62 -11.05
CA ARG A 1046 -37.73 -30.81 -11.12
C ARG A 1046 -38.54 -30.99 -9.82
N ASN A 1047 -37.88 -30.76 -8.69
CA ASN A 1047 -38.42 -30.96 -7.34
C ASN A 1047 -38.25 -29.66 -6.52
N PRO A 1048 -38.98 -28.58 -6.86
CA PRO A 1048 -38.82 -27.28 -6.20
C PRO A 1048 -39.15 -27.30 -4.70
N GLU A 1049 -39.95 -28.26 -4.25
CA GLU A 1049 -40.29 -28.49 -2.84
C GLU A 1049 -39.10 -28.94 -1.98
N LEU A 1050 -38.03 -29.44 -2.60
CA LEU A 1050 -36.80 -29.84 -1.90
C LEU A 1050 -35.82 -28.67 -1.72
N LEU A 1051 -36.07 -27.51 -2.35
CA LEU A 1051 -35.19 -26.35 -2.26
C LEU A 1051 -35.13 -25.84 -0.80
N PRO A 1052 -33.95 -25.78 -0.18
CA PRO A 1052 -33.82 -25.25 1.17
C PRO A 1052 -34.07 -23.73 1.22
N ASP A 1053 -34.37 -23.23 2.42
CA ASP A 1053 -34.41 -21.79 2.67
C ASP A 1053 -32.98 -21.21 2.66
N LEU A 1054 -32.67 -20.46 1.60
CA LEU A 1054 -31.36 -19.85 1.33
C LEU A 1054 -31.39 -18.35 1.62
N GLN A 1055 -30.28 -17.82 2.10
CA GLN A 1055 -30.09 -16.38 2.29
C GLN A 1055 -29.70 -15.70 0.98
N ASP A 1056 -30.44 -14.65 0.62
CA ASP A 1056 -30.11 -13.81 -0.52
C ASP A 1056 -28.87 -12.95 -0.26
N ALA A 1057 -28.21 -12.55 -1.35
CA ALA A 1057 -27.14 -11.56 -1.29
C ALA A 1057 -27.69 -10.20 -0.78
N PRO A 1058 -27.00 -9.53 0.17
CA PRO A 1058 -27.37 -8.19 0.58
C PRO A 1058 -27.37 -7.22 -0.61
N LYS A 1059 -28.31 -6.27 -0.64
CA LYS A 1059 -28.46 -5.30 -1.75
C LYS A 1059 -27.16 -4.55 -2.07
N GLU A 1060 -26.37 -4.19 -1.06
CA GLU A 1060 -25.08 -3.51 -1.25
C GLU A 1060 -24.02 -4.42 -1.88
N HIS A 1061 -23.99 -5.71 -1.54
CA HIS A 1061 -23.10 -6.69 -2.18
C HIS A 1061 -23.49 -6.89 -3.65
N ALA A 1062 -24.79 -6.99 -3.94
CA ALA A 1062 -25.30 -7.13 -5.31
C ALA A 1062 -25.02 -5.91 -6.19
N LYS A 1063 -24.89 -4.70 -5.62
CA LYS A 1063 -24.46 -3.50 -6.37
C LYS A 1063 -22.99 -3.56 -6.78
N ILE A 1064 -22.14 -4.18 -5.94
CA ILE A 1064 -20.69 -4.28 -6.17
C ILE A 1064 -20.38 -5.44 -7.12
N ASN A 1065 -21.07 -6.57 -6.96
CA ASN A 1065 -20.93 -7.76 -7.81
C ASN A 1065 -22.31 -8.25 -8.28
N PRO A 1066 -22.86 -7.65 -9.35
CA PRO A 1066 -24.17 -8.00 -9.87
C PRO A 1066 -24.23 -9.43 -10.46
N ASN A 1067 -23.10 -10.11 -10.67
CA ASN A 1067 -23.03 -11.50 -11.15
C ASN A 1067 -23.13 -12.52 -9.99
N SER A 1068 -23.19 -12.05 -8.73
CA SER A 1068 -23.30 -12.88 -7.52
C SER A 1068 -24.78 -13.12 -7.19
N PHE A 1069 -25.46 -13.93 -7.99
CA PHE A 1069 -26.88 -14.30 -7.80
C PHE A 1069 -27.07 -15.81 -7.86
N LEU A 1070 -27.91 -16.41 -7.02
CA LEU A 1070 -28.16 -17.87 -7.07
C LEU A 1070 -29.27 -18.24 -8.06
N GLU A 1071 -30.26 -17.35 -8.23
CA GLU A 1071 -31.48 -17.64 -8.99
C GLU A 1071 -31.56 -16.82 -10.29
N THR A 1072 -31.99 -17.48 -11.36
CA THR A 1072 -32.33 -16.86 -12.63
C THR A 1072 -33.69 -17.34 -13.14
N HIS A 1073 -34.28 -16.59 -14.06
CA HIS A 1073 -35.51 -16.97 -14.76
C HIS A 1073 -35.25 -17.52 -16.16
N ALA A 1074 -34.03 -17.41 -16.68
CA ALA A 1074 -33.70 -17.81 -18.05
C ALA A 1074 -33.03 -19.20 -18.08
N ALA A 1075 -33.61 -20.12 -18.85
CA ALA A 1075 -33.02 -21.45 -19.07
C ALA A 1075 -31.65 -21.36 -19.76
N ASN A 1076 -31.49 -20.42 -20.71
CA ASN A 1076 -30.23 -20.20 -21.40
C ASN A 1076 -29.13 -19.73 -20.44
N GLU A 1077 -29.42 -18.86 -19.48
CA GLU A 1077 -28.41 -18.46 -18.47
C GLU A 1077 -27.90 -19.67 -17.66
N LEU A 1078 -28.76 -20.65 -17.33
CA LEU A 1078 -28.34 -21.89 -16.64
C LEU A 1078 -27.52 -22.80 -17.55
N ARG A 1079 -27.94 -22.93 -18.81
CA ARG A 1079 -27.24 -23.71 -19.83
C ARG A 1079 -25.85 -23.14 -20.10
N ASP A 1080 -25.78 -21.85 -20.37
CA ASP A 1080 -24.57 -21.13 -20.75
C ASP A 1080 -23.61 -21.06 -19.56
N PHE A 1081 -24.09 -20.86 -18.33
CA PHE A 1081 -23.25 -20.99 -17.13
C PHE A 1081 -22.59 -22.38 -17.01
N THR A 1082 -23.35 -23.44 -17.32
CA THR A 1082 -22.82 -24.81 -17.28
C THR A 1082 -21.82 -25.04 -18.41
N GLN A 1083 -22.13 -24.62 -19.63
CA GLN A 1083 -21.26 -24.84 -20.78
C GLN A 1083 -20.01 -23.92 -20.75
N ASP A 1084 -20.10 -22.70 -20.24
CA ASP A 1084 -18.93 -21.85 -20.04
C ASP A 1084 -17.93 -22.52 -19.08
N ALA A 1085 -18.40 -22.95 -17.91
CA ALA A 1085 -17.58 -23.62 -16.91
C ALA A 1085 -17.09 -25.01 -17.35
N LEU A 1086 -17.98 -25.87 -17.87
CA LEU A 1086 -17.69 -27.27 -18.18
C LEU A 1086 -17.05 -27.44 -19.56
N TRP A 1087 -17.43 -26.62 -20.55
CA TRP A 1087 -16.96 -26.77 -21.92
C TRP A 1087 -15.87 -25.76 -22.25
N PHE A 1088 -16.09 -24.46 -22.07
CA PHE A 1088 -15.17 -23.44 -22.56
C PHE A 1088 -13.83 -23.40 -21.79
N VAL A 1089 -13.87 -23.35 -20.46
CA VAL A 1089 -12.64 -23.31 -19.62
C VAL A 1089 -12.16 -24.69 -19.12
N ASN A 1090 -12.80 -25.78 -19.57
CA ASN A 1090 -12.49 -27.14 -19.12
C ASN A 1090 -12.35 -28.13 -20.30
N LEU A 1091 -13.43 -28.62 -20.91
CA LEU A 1091 -13.31 -29.60 -22.01
C LEU A 1091 -12.58 -29.07 -23.24
N ALA A 1092 -12.74 -27.80 -23.61
CA ALA A 1092 -12.02 -27.19 -24.72
C ALA A 1092 -10.52 -27.09 -24.44
N GLU A 1093 -10.13 -26.75 -23.21
CA GLU A 1093 -8.71 -26.79 -22.81
C GLU A 1093 -8.16 -28.21 -22.89
N LEU A 1094 -8.94 -29.22 -22.49
CA LEU A 1094 -8.56 -30.63 -22.64
C LEU A 1094 -8.45 -31.05 -24.11
N ALA A 1095 -9.40 -30.68 -24.97
CA ALA A 1095 -9.36 -30.97 -26.40
C ALA A 1095 -8.14 -30.35 -27.08
N ILE A 1096 -7.87 -29.06 -26.78
CA ILE A 1096 -6.70 -28.32 -27.26
C ILE A 1096 -5.40 -28.97 -26.74
N PHE A 1097 -5.37 -29.38 -25.48
CA PHE A 1097 -4.22 -30.04 -24.85
C PHE A 1097 -3.94 -31.40 -25.51
N LEU A 1098 -4.97 -32.22 -25.74
CA LEU A 1098 -4.84 -33.51 -26.42
C LEU A 1098 -4.39 -33.35 -27.88
N ASN A 1099 -4.91 -32.34 -28.59
CA ASN A 1099 -4.45 -32.01 -29.93
C ASN A 1099 -2.98 -31.58 -29.94
N THR A 1100 -2.57 -30.75 -29.00
CA THR A 1100 -1.22 -30.19 -28.95
C THR A 1100 -0.16 -31.24 -28.58
N HIS A 1101 -0.49 -32.15 -27.66
CA HIS A 1101 0.50 -33.09 -27.11
C HIS A 1101 0.39 -34.53 -27.62
N TYR A 1102 -0.74 -34.92 -28.21
CA TYR A 1102 -0.96 -36.28 -28.75
C TYR A 1102 -1.45 -36.30 -30.20
N ASP A 1103 -1.53 -35.14 -30.86
CA ASP A 1103 -2.08 -35.01 -32.23
C ASP A 1103 -3.50 -35.60 -32.35
N PHE A 1104 -4.27 -35.55 -31.25
CA PHE A 1104 -5.65 -36.01 -31.25
C PHE A 1104 -6.56 -34.95 -31.87
N ASP A 1105 -7.32 -35.33 -32.88
CA ASP A 1105 -8.18 -34.41 -33.60
C ASP A 1105 -9.31 -33.85 -32.70
N GLU A 1106 -9.46 -32.52 -32.68
CA GLU A 1106 -10.48 -31.85 -31.89
C GLU A 1106 -11.89 -32.15 -32.41
N ILE A 1107 -12.06 -32.26 -33.73
CA ILE A 1107 -13.37 -32.61 -34.31
C ILE A 1107 -13.79 -33.97 -33.78
N LYS A 1108 -12.89 -34.96 -33.82
CA LYS A 1108 -13.11 -36.28 -33.21
C LYS A 1108 -13.47 -36.21 -31.73
N PHE A 1109 -12.77 -35.39 -30.93
CA PHE A 1109 -13.12 -35.17 -29.51
C PHE A 1109 -14.58 -34.74 -29.34
N TRP A 1110 -15.01 -33.71 -30.08
CA TRP A 1110 -16.38 -33.20 -30.00
C TRP A 1110 -17.41 -34.17 -30.60
N THR A 1111 -17.07 -34.95 -31.63
CA THR A 1111 -17.91 -36.04 -32.15
C THR A 1111 -18.15 -37.11 -31.09
N MET A 1112 -17.12 -37.50 -30.33
CA MET A 1112 -17.27 -38.46 -29.23
C MET A 1112 -18.20 -37.93 -28.13
N LEU A 1113 -18.04 -36.66 -27.74
CA LEU A 1113 -18.94 -36.02 -26.79
C LEU A 1113 -20.38 -36.00 -27.32
N ARG A 1114 -20.59 -35.62 -28.58
CA ARG A 1114 -21.92 -35.60 -29.21
C ARG A 1114 -22.56 -36.98 -29.22
N SER A 1115 -21.79 -38.02 -29.57
CA SER A 1115 -22.26 -39.40 -29.56
C SER A 1115 -22.70 -39.84 -28.15
N ILE A 1116 -21.95 -39.48 -27.12
CA ILE A 1116 -22.30 -39.77 -25.71
C ILE A 1116 -23.60 -39.06 -25.31
N ILE A 1117 -23.75 -37.78 -25.70
CA ILE A 1117 -24.95 -37.01 -25.43
C ILE A 1117 -26.16 -37.63 -26.15
N ASN A 1118 -26.02 -37.99 -27.42
CA ASN A 1118 -27.10 -38.63 -28.19
C ASN A 1118 -27.50 -39.99 -27.61
N GLN A 1119 -26.53 -40.84 -27.24
CA GLN A 1119 -26.80 -42.10 -26.54
C GLN A 1119 -27.56 -41.89 -25.23
N HIS A 1120 -27.25 -40.81 -24.49
CA HIS A 1120 -27.98 -40.47 -23.28
C HIS A 1120 -29.42 -40.01 -23.57
N LYS A 1121 -29.61 -39.18 -24.61
CA LYS A 1121 -30.94 -38.74 -25.08
C LYS A 1121 -31.80 -39.92 -25.51
N GLU A 1122 -31.26 -40.83 -26.31
CA GLU A 1122 -31.94 -42.04 -26.79
C GLU A 1122 -32.35 -42.98 -25.65
N LYS A 1123 -31.49 -43.13 -24.63
CA LYS A 1123 -31.79 -43.97 -23.47
C LYS A 1123 -32.86 -43.36 -22.55
N HIS A 1124 -33.05 -42.03 -22.59
CA HIS A 1124 -33.94 -41.30 -21.71
C HIS A 1124 -34.90 -40.36 -22.47
N PRO A 1125 -35.79 -40.90 -23.33
CA PRO A 1125 -36.72 -40.10 -24.12
C PRO A 1125 -37.71 -39.32 -23.24
N GLU A 1126 -37.93 -39.73 -21.98
CA GLU A 1126 -38.74 -39.02 -21.01
C GLU A 1126 -38.25 -37.59 -20.71
N PHE A 1127 -37.00 -37.25 -21.03
CA PHE A 1127 -36.43 -35.91 -20.87
C PHE A 1127 -36.33 -35.11 -22.17
N ALA A 1128 -36.99 -35.51 -23.26
CA ALA A 1128 -36.94 -34.81 -24.56
C ALA A 1128 -37.15 -33.29 -24.44
N GLN A 1129 -38.23 -32.86 -23.76
CA GLN A 1129 -38.53 -31.44 -23.55
C GLN A 1129 -37.44 -30.71 -22.74
N ARG A 1130 -36.75 -31.41 -21.85
CA ARG A 1130 -35.68 -30.84 -21.02
C ARG A 1130 -34.39 -30.67 -21.81
N TYR A 1131 -34.10 -31.60 -22.74
CA TYR A 1131 -32.99 -31.46 -23.67
C TYR A 1131 -33.20 -30.31 -24.65
N GLU A 1132 -34.43 -30.08 -25.10
CA GLU A 1132 -34.79 -28.90 -25.89
C GLU A 1132 -34.69 -27.61 -25.07
N LEU A 1133 -35.14 -27.64 -23.81
CA LEU A 1133 -35.06 -26.49 -22.91
C LEU A 1133 -33.62 -26.05 -22.61
N PHE A 1134 -32.72 -27.01 -22.35
CA PHE A 1134 -31.29 -26.77 -22.14
C PHE A 1134 -30.52 -27.33 -23.34
N ASN A 1135 -30.75 -26.77 -24.51
CA ASN A 1135 -30.21 -27.29 -25.76
C ASN A 1135 -28.71 -27.04 -25.90
N PHE A 1136 -27.92 -28.09 -25.66
CA PHE A 1136 -26.47 -28.09 -25.78
C PHE A 1136 -25.98 -28.14 -27.23
N THR A 1137 -26.89 -28.29 -28.20
CA THR A 1137 -26.61 -28.29 -29.65
C THR A 1137 -27.04 -27.01 -30.36
N ASP A 1138 -27.43 -25.97 -29.62
CA ASP A 1138 -27.66 -24.64 -30.20
C ASP A 1138 -26.42 -24.15 -30.96
N ASP A 1139 -26.65 -23.39 -32.03
CA ASP A 1139 -25.58 -22.91 -32.93
C ASP A 1139 -24.53 -22.05 -32.21
N THR A 1140 -24.95 -21.34 -31.17
CA THR A 1140 -24.13 -20.42 -30.41
C THR A 1140 -24.33 -20.56 -28.90
N ILE A 1141 -23.33 -20.09 -28.17
CA ILE A 1141 -23.28 -20.04 -26.71
C ILE A 1141 -22.71 -18.70 -26.25
N ASP A 1142 -23.21 -18.20 -25.13
CA ASP A 1142 -22.68 -17.01 -24.46
C ASP A 1142 -21.59 -17.41 -23.44
N ILE A 1143 -20.40 -16.82 -23.60
CA ILE A 1143 -19.22 -17.07 -22.77
C ILE A 1143 -18.82 -15.81 -22.03
N GLU A 1144 -18.50 -15.88 -20.73
CA GLU A 1144 -18.12 -14.69 -19.96
C GLU A 1144 -16.79 -14.07 -20.45
N GLN A 1145 -16.78 -12.74 -20.61
CA GLN A 1145 -15.58 -11.98 -20.98
C GLN A 1145 -14.73 -11.66 -19.74
N LEU A 1146 -13.93 -12.62 -19.32
CA LEU A 1146 -13.17 -12.55 -18.07
C LEU A 1146 -12.10 -11.44 -18.07
N ALA A 1147 -11.43 -11.17 -19.20
CA ALA A 1147 -10.42 -10.12 -19.27
C ALA A 1147 -11.06 -8.73 -19.31
N SER A 1148 -12.05 -8.52 -20.19
CA SER A 1148 -12.73 -7.23 -20.37
C SER A 1148 -13.45 -6.75 -19.13
N ARG A 1149 -13.99 -7.67 -18.31
CA ARG A 1149 -14.56 -7.36 -17.00
C ARG A 1149 -13.57 -6.62 -16.08
N ARG A 1150 -12.26 -6.75 -16.31
CA ARG A 1150 -11.21 -6.14 -15.47
C ARG A 1150 -10.91 -4.70 -15.78
N PHE A 1151 -11.11 -4.29 -17.02
CA PHE A 1151 -10.81 -2.94 -17.47
C PHE A 1151 -12.06 -2.15 -17.90
N LEU A 1152 -13.23 -2.79 -17.95
CA LEU A 1152 -14.52 -2.15 -18.19
C LEU A 1152 -15.39 -2.08 -16.93
N PRO A 1153 -16.39 -1.18 -16.85
CA PRO A 1153 -17.38 -1.14 -15.77
C PRO A 1153 -18.08 -2.48 -15.53
N GLU A 1154 -18.45 -2.74 -14.28
CA GLU A 1154 -19.09 -3.98 -13.87
C GLU A 1154 -20.58 -3.98 -14.27
N ILE A 1155 -21.06 -5.05 -14.89
CA ILE A 1155 -22.47 -5.24 -15.31
C ILE A 1155 -22.91 -6.66 -15.01
N ARG A 1156 -24.23 -6.92 -14.92
CA ARG A 1156 -24.81 -8.23 -14.48
C ARG A 1156 -24.35 -9.44 -15.30
N LEU A 1157 -24.19 -9.29 -16.61
CA LEU A 1157 -23.67 -10.34 -17.48
C LEU A 1157 -22.87 -9.64 -18.59
N ARG A 1158 -21.58 -9.97 -18.68
CA ARG A 1158 -20.69 -9.50 -19.74
C ARG A 1158 -20.22 -10.72 -20.52
N VAL A 1159 -20.89 -10.99 -21.63
CA VAL A 1159 -20.72 -12.23 -22.39
C VAL A 1159 -20.40 -11.95 -23.86
N GLN A 1160 -19.69 -12.89 -24.47
CA GLN A 1160 -19.40 -12.96 -25.89
C GLN A 1160 -20.13 -14.18 -26.46
N THR A 1161 -21.05 -13.95 -27.40
CA THR A 1161 -21.68 -15.03 -28.16
C THR A 1161 -20.66 -15.63 -29.14
N THR A 1162 -20.49 -16.95 -29.12
CA THR A 1162 -19.52 -17.67 -29.96
C THR A 1162 -20.14 -18.94 -30.55
N PRO A 1163 -19.64 -19.43 -31.71
CA PRO A 1163 -20.09 -20.72 -32.25
C PRO A 1163 -19.84 -21.88 -31.30
N ASN A 1164 -20.85 -22.73 -31.16
CA ASN A 1164 -20.78 -23.95 -30.36
C ASN A 1164 -20.04 -25.05 -31.15
N PRO A 1165 -18.92 -25.62 -30.66
CA PRO A 1165 -18.21 -26.67 -31.39
C PRO A 1165 -19.07 -27.92 -31.64
N LEU A 1166 -20.07 -28.20 -30.80
CA LEU A 1166 -20.93 -29.36 -30.95
C LEU A 1166 -21.94 -29.22 -32.11
N SER A 1167 -22.42 -28.01 -32.40
CA SER A 1167 -23.37 -27.74 -33.50
C SER A 1167 -22.70 -27.85 -34.87
N LEU A 1168 -21.41 -27.54 -34.95
CA LEU A 1168 -20.61 -27.60 -36.19
C LEU A 1168 -20.33 -29.04 -36.67
N ILE A 1169 -20.47 -30.03 -35.79
CA ILE A 1169 -20.38 -31.45 -36.15
C ILE A 1169 -21.67 -31.83 -36.88
N LYS A 1170 -21.61 -32.30 -38.13
CA LYS A 1170 -22.82 -32.83 -38.80
C LYS A 1170 -23.26 -34.12 -38.12
N GLU A 1171 -24.58 -34.38 -38.06
CA GLU A 1171 -25.05 -35.71 -37.68
C GLU A 1171 -24.44 -36.72 -38.66
N ILE A 1172 -23.53 -37.54 -38.16
CA ILE A 1172 -23.17 -38.76 -38.85
C ILE A 1172 -24.28 -39.72 -38.46
N GLU A 1173 -25.25 -39.90 -39.36
CA GLU A 1173 -26.15 -41.06 -39.32
C GLU A 1173 -25.26 -42.30 -39.40
N TYR A 1174 -24.98 -42.92 -38.25
CA TYR A 1174 -24.42 -44.25 -38.22
C TYR A 1174 -25.58 -45.24 -38.36
N GLU A 1175 -25.72 -45.83 -39.55
CA GLU A 1175 -26.45 -47.11 -39.73
C GLU A 1175 -25.77 -48.25 -38.96
#